data_AF-A0A542Z8K2-F1
#
_entry.id   AF-A0A542Z8K2-F1
#
_cell.length_a   1.000
_cell.length_b   1.000
_cell.length_c   1.000
_cell.angle_alpha   90.00
_cell.angle_beta   90.00
_cell.angle_gamma   90.00
#
_symmetry.space_group_name_H-M   'P 1'
#
loop_
_entity.id
_entity.type
_entity.pdbx_description
1 polymer ?
#
loop_
_entity_poly.entity_id
_entity_poly.type
_entity_poly.pdbx_seq_one_letter_code
_entity_poly.pdbx_strand_id
1 'polypeptide(L)'
;MRTIDPFVRVIGRAVGAVPGRHERRPESLANVAGVAVLAATIMWLYTMWRQLPCMLTPGAEAPDAFGARCYTDVTVLYGGRGLLDGNTPYLDAGDYPAFEYPVLTGWFVELLRIITVAVGAPVGPGLDGNDYATATNTFAAVSFTVTFALLLAIVVAHVVLTPNRPWDGLMIAVAPAVVLTGAINWDFLPVALTSLGILAWARRSPLLAGALLGLGMAAKLYPLFILGPLLILCLRSRRIEDFLRTLATFVAAWLVCNLPAMLLAPDAWRNFWEFNSEREGDFGSLWYVFKLAGFPVHDLNTVWTLLFVIGCAIVAGLAFFAPTRPRFAQLAFLVVSAFLLVNKVYSPQYVLWLLPLLVLARPKWREWALYMVAEALYVYAIWAHLGGKISPPGDGADRLYWLATLLRLAVQLALSVLVARDILRPAHDPIRAGRTNLDEWTDDPHGGTLDGAQDAAWATAVRRRVNDAISGAEPLIAGVHEVRWLIGTFVVTRGMIVLALVLAVAGAESDRGFMAEMVTSLSHWDVEHFVGIAQNGYLADSKTMAFFPGLSMVLKVFMVVGVPPVVTGIAVATVSAVLAAWALYRMGGVWAAGLWLIVPTAVFTTVPYTEAPFCAFAFWAWQRARAGRWWQAGLLAAGASAFRVSGLFLIAGLGILALTHEVAGRSIAERLACMVRRAVWLLLPAAVIAAYLIYLHGLTGSWTAWFEAQQEGWVRGWHWPWQSVMNTLPPAEFGGMYHDQPGWGWMFRFELVSTAVGLVLTGFLAARRRWAEATFVGLQVIAFMTSYWLFSVNRATLLWFPLWLVAAEFVRHRPRSDAALAGHRVAIGTWIVLSLILMSWWADMFFRGQWAS
;
A
#
# COMPACT_ATOMS: atom_id res chain seq x y z
N MET A 1 -38.14 10.22 -3.38
CA MET A 1 -37.03 11.20 -3.25
C MET A 1 -36.04 10.91 -2.09
N ARG A 2 -35.68 9.66 -1.77
CA ARG A 2 -34.62 9.34 -0.78
C ARG A 2 -33.32 8.76 -1.40
N THR A 3 -33.23 8.73 -2.72
CA THR A 3 -32.13 8.10 -3.49
C THR A 3 -31.03 9.05 -3.95
N ILE A 4 -31.22 10.37 -3.80
CA ILE A 4 -30.24 11.40 -4.21
C ILE A 4 -29.29 11.71 -3.05
N ASP A 5 -27.99 11.58 -3.30
CA ASP A 5 -26.89 11.86 -2.39
C ASP A 5 -27.04 13.27 -1.73
N PRO A 6 -26.78 13.41 -0.42
CA PRO A 6 -26.88 14.70 0.27
C PRO A 6 -26.09 15.83 -0.39
N PHE A 7 -24.93 15.53 -0.98
CA PHE A 7 -24.09 16.49 -1.70
C PHE A 7 -24.79 17.01 -2.97
N VAL A 8 -25.38 16.12 -3.76
CA VAL A 8 -26.18 16.48 -4.95
C VAL A 8 -27.42 17.29 -4.55
N ARG A 9 -28.01 17.03 -3.38
CA ARG A 9 -29.13 17.82 -2.87
C ARG A 9 -28.72 19.24 -2.48
N VAL A 10 -27.51 19.43 -1.94
CA VAL A 10 -26.98 20.75 -1.57
C VAL A 10 -26.64 21.55 -2.83
N ILE A 11 -25.91 20.96 -3.78
CA ILE A 11 -25.55 21.63 -5.03
C ILE A 11 -26.77 21.84 -5.93
N GLY A 12 -27.64 20.85 -6.06
CA GLY A 12 -28.86 20.95 -6.88
C GLY A 12 -29.83 22.01 -6.38
N ARG A 13 -29.86 22.31 -5.07
CA ARG A 13 -30.62 23.45 -4.52
C ARG A 13 -30.01 24.80 -4.87
N ALA A 14 -28.69 24.89 -4.96
CA ALA A 14 -27.99 26.11 -5.37
C ALA A 14 -28.14 26.40 -6.87
N VAL A 15 -28.27 25.36 -7.69
CA VAL A 15 -28.38 25.45 -9.17
C VAL A 15 -29.85 25.37 -9.66
N GLY A 16 -30.83 25.26 -8.75
CA GLY A 16 -32.26 25.21 -9.10
C GLY A 16 -32.73 23.89 -9.75
N ALA A 17 -31.90 22.85 -9.75
CA ALA A 17 -32.09 21.62 -10.51
C ALA A 17 -32.80 20.49 -9.74
N VAL A 18 -33.39 20.74 -8.57
CA VAL A 18 -34.14 19.72 -7.82
C VAL A 18 -35.64 19.84 -8.15
N PRO A 19 -36.26 18.86 -8.83
CA PRO A 19 -37.69 18.93 -9.16
C PRO A 19 -38.57 19.01 -7.91
N GLY A 20 -39.69 19.75 -8.00
CA GLY A 20 -40.64 19.93 -6.91
C GLY A 20 -41.29 18.64 -6.41
N ARG A 21 -41.90 18.68 -5.23
CA ARG A 21 -42.53 17.53 -4.51
C ARG A 21 -43.70 16.85 -5.25
N HIS A 22 -44.07 17.24 -6.47
CA HIS A 22 -45.35 16.86 -7.10
C HIS A 22 -45.30 16.15 -8.46
N GLU A 23 -44.15 15.71 -8.96
CA GLU A 23 -44.12 14.82 -10.14
C GLU A 23 -43.73 13.38 -9.75
N ARG A 24 -44.75 12.52 -9.64
CA ARG A 24 -44.64 11.07 -9.54
C ARG A 24 -44.89 10.47 -10.92
N ARG A 25 -43.83 10.17 -11.67
CA ARG A 25 -43.84 9.07 -12.65
C ARG A 25 -42.60 8.20 -12.42
N PRO A 26 -42.69 6.87 -12.51
CA PRO A 26 -41.48 6.06 -12.65
C PRO A 26 -40.78 6.51 -13.94
N GLU A 27 -39.61 7.14 -13.80
CA GLU A 27 -38.83 7.58 -14.96
C GLU A 27 -38.44 6.33 -15.77
N SER A 28 -38.73 6.32 -17.07
CA SER A 28 -38.30 5.22 -17.93
C SER A 28 -36.77 5.23 -18.05
N LEU A 29 -36.14 4.06 -18.12
CA LEU A 29 -34.70 3.94 -18.38
C LEU A 29 -34.28 4.72 -19.65
N ALA A 30 -35.18 4.79 -20.64
CA ALA A 30 -35.00 5.57 -21.86
C ALA A 30 -34.81 7.08 -21.59
N ASN A 31 -35.56 7.65 -20.64
CA ASN A 31 -35.43 9.07 -20.29
C ASN A 31 -34.08 9.35 -19.62
N VAL A 32 -33.66 8.50 -18.67
CA VAL A 32 -32.37 8.65 -17.98
C VAL A 32 -31.20 8.44 -18.94
N ALA A 33 -31.30 7.44 -19.83
CA ALA A 33 -30.33 7.22 -20.90
C ALA A 33 -30.25 8.44 -21.83
N GLY A 34 -31.38 9.03 -22.21
CA GLY A 34 -31.42 10.24 -23.03
C GLY A 34 -30.70 11.43 -22.38
N VAL A 35 -30.92 11.67 -21.09
CA VAL A 35 -30.22 12.73 -20.32
C VAL A 35 -28.72 12.44 -20.23
N ALA A 36 -28.33 11.20 -19.93
CA ALA A 36 -26.93 10.82 -19.81
C ALA A 36 -26.19 10.91 -21.17
N VAL A 37 -26.84 10.51 -22.26
CA VAL A 37 -26.33 10.68 -23.63
C VAL A 37 -26.17 12.15 -23.96
N LEU A 38 -27.17 13.00 -23.68
CA LEU A 38 -27.06 14.44 -23.91
C LEU A 38 -25.90 15.07 -23.13
N ALA A 39 -25.74 14.70 -21.86
CA ALA A 39 -24.63 15.17 -21.03
C ALA A 39 -23.27 14.73 -21.60
N ALA A 40 -23.14 13.47 -22.01
CA ALA A 40 -21.93 12.94 -22.64
C ALA A 40 -21.63 13.66 -23.96
N THR A 41 -22.65 13.98 -24.76
CA THR A 41 -22.51 14.79 -25.98
C THR A 41 -21.97 16.18 -25.67
N ILE A 42 -22.50 16.86 -24.66
CA ILE A 42 -22.01 18.20 -24.26
C ILE A 42 -20.53 18.13 -23.82
N MET A 43 -20.17 17.13 -23.00
CA MET A 43 -18.79 16.94 -22.57
C MET A 43 -17.86 16.58 -23.74
N TRP A 44 -18.34 15.80 -24.71
CA TRP A 44 -17.58 15.51 -25.92
C TRP A 44 -17.38 16.75 -26.79
N LEU A 45 -18.40 17.59 -26.98
CA LEU A 45 -18.27 18.85 -27.69
C LEU A 45 -17.24 19.77 -27.04
N TYR A 46 -17.18 19.79 -25.70
CA TYR A 46 -16.14 20.53 -24.98
C TYR A 46 -14.74 19.92 -25.16
N THR A 47 -14.66 18.58 -25.26
CA THR A 47 -13.43 17.87 -25.64
C THR A 47 -12.95 18.31 -27.02
N MET A 48 -13.85 18.38 -28.00
CA MET A 48 -13.54 18.82 -29.37
C MET A 48 -13.15 20.29 -29.43
N TRP A 49 -13.83 21.16 -28.69
CA TRP A 49 -13.48 22.57 -28.59
C TRP A 49 -12.05 22.76 -28.08
N ARG A 50 -11.63 21.96 -27.08
CA ARG A 50 -10.25 21.96 -26.58
C ARG A 50 -9.23 21.50 -27.62
N GLN A 51 -9.61 20.66 -28.58
CA GLN A 51 -8.70 20.16 -29.62
C GLN A 51 -8.46 21.17 -30.75
N LEU A 52 -9.32 22.19 -30.91
CA LEU A 52 -9.22 23.19 -31.98
C LEU A 52 -7.84 23.85 -32.12
N PRO A 53 -7.16 24.28 -31.03
CA PRO A 53 -5.83 24.91 -31.14
C PRO A 53 -4.73 23.98 -31.65
N CYS A 54 -4.93 22.65 -31.60
CA CYS A 54 -3.99 21.65 -32.07
C CYS A 54 -4.27 21.15 -33.50
N MET A 55 -5.32 21.66 -34.16
CA MET A 55 -5.61 21.30 -35.55
C MET A 55 -4.55 21.88 -36.49
N LEU A 56 -4.07 21.08 -37.44
CA LEU A 56 -3.03 21.52 -38.36
C LEU A 56 -3.61 22.53 -39.36
N THR A 57 -2.92 23.66 -39.53
CA THR A 57 -3.26 24.68 -40.53
C THR A 57 -2.17 24.69 -41.62
N PRO A 58 -2.53 24.56 -42.91
CA PRO A 58 -1.55 24.59 -44.00
C PRO A 58 -0.69 25.86 -43.96
N GLY A 59 0.64 25.69 -44.04
CA GLY A 59 1.60 26.80 -44.04
C GLY A 59 1.86 27.46 -42.68
N ALA A 60 1.25 26.99 -41.60
CA ALA A 60 1.55 27.42 -40.23
C ALA A 60 2.55 26.46 -39.56
N GLU A 61 3.30 26.97 -38.57
CA GLU A 61 4.12 26.12 -37.71
C GLU A 61 3.24 25.15 -36.91
N ALA A 62 3.80 23.98 -36.58
CA ALA A 62 3.10 22.99 -35.77
C ALA A 62 2.77 23.58 -34.38
N PRO A 63 1.52 23.44 -33.89
CA PRO A 63 1.11 24.02 -32.62
C PRO A 63 1.83 23.36 -31.44
N ASP A 64 2.16 24.15 -30.40
CA ASP A 64 2.63 23.62 -29.10
C ASP A 64 1.49 22.89 -28.39
N ALA A 65 1.37 21.60 -28.69
CA ALA A 65 0.28 20.77 -28.20
C ALA A 65 0.30 20.57 -26.67
N PHE A 66 1.48 20.61 -26.04
CA PHE A 66 1.61 20.51 -24.60
C PHE A 66 1.23 21.84 -23.92
N GLY A 67 1.69 22.97 -24.46
CA GLY A 67 1.36 24.28 -23.94
C GLY A 67 -0.11 24.67 -24.10
N ALA A 68 -0.73 24.28 -25.23
CA ALA A 68 -2.17 24.40 -25.47
C ALA A 68 -2.99 23.30 -24.78
N ARG A 69 -2.32 22.27 -24.22
CA ARG A 69 -2.91 21.14 -23.49
C ARG A 69 -3.88 20.33 -24.34
N CYS A 70 -3.62 20.20 -25.65
CA CYS A 70 -4.43 19.44 -26.60
C CYS A 70 -3.64 18.33 -27.30
N TYR A 71 -2.52 17.87 -26.70
CA TYR A 71 -1.79 16.69 -27.18
C TYR A 71 -2.72 15.47 -27.39
N THR A 72 -2.51 14.78 -28.50
CA THR A 72 -3.23 13.56 -28.88
C THR A 72 -2.30 12.62 -29.64
N ASP A 73 -2.31 11.34 -29.26
CA ASP A 73 -1.62 10.27 -29.99
C ASP A 73 -2.26 10.04 -31.37
N VAL A 74 -3.53 10.43 -31.56
CA VAL A 74 -4.27 10.18 -32.80
C VAL A 74 -3.60 10.83 -34.00
N THR A 75 -3.20 12.10 -33.89
CA THR A 75 -2.51 12.81 -34.98
C THR A 75 -1.03 12.43 -35.06
N VAL A 76 -0.38 12.27 -33.90
CA VAL A 76 1.06 11.95 -33.81
C VAL A 76 1.37 10.58 -34.42
N LEU A 77 0.58 9.56 -34.09
CA LEU A 77 0.80 8.20 -34.57
C LEU A 77 0.35 8.00 -36.02
N TYR A 78 -0.58 8.82 -36.53
CA TYR A 78 -1.01 8.73 -37.93
C TYR A 78 0.14 8.97 -38.92
N GLY A 79 0.89 10.07 -38.73
CA GLY A 79 2.11 10.31 -39.50
C GLY A 79 3.27 9.44 -39.01
N GLY A 80 3.50 9.38 -37.70
CA GLY A 80 4.71 8.78 -37.12
C GLY A 80 4.80 7.25 -37.15
N ARG A 81 3.77 6.55 -37.66
CA ARG A 81 3.75 5.08 -37.79
C ARG A 81 3.43 4.62 -39.23
N GLY A 82 3.64 5.50 -40.21
CA GLY A 82 3.46 5.18 -41.64
C GLY A 82 2.00 5.05 -42.10
N LEU A 83 1.00 5.30 -41.24
CA LEU A 83 -0.41 5.16 -41.60
C LEU A 83 -0.84 6.19 -42.65
N LEU A 84 -0.32 7.41 -42.55
CA LEU A 84 -0.52 8.47 -43.54
C LEU A 84 0.05 8.10 -44.92
N ASP A 85 1.12 7.32 -44.96
CA ASP A 85 1.74 6.85 -46.20
C ASP A 85 0.99 5.67 -46.84
N GLY A 86 -0.07 5.17 -46.17
CA GLY A 86 -0.89 4.06 -46.64
C GLY A 86 -0.48 2.69 -46.09
N ASN A 87 0.48 2.64 -45.16
CA ASN A 87 0.94 1.39 -44.57
C ASN A 87 -0.06 0.81 -43.59
N THR A 88 -0.20 -0.51 -43.61
CA THR A 88 -1.05 -1.29 -42.72
C THR A 88 -0.31 -1.60 -41.42
N PRO A 89 -0.90 -1.35 -40.23
CA PRO A 89 -0.31 -1.73 -38.96
C PRO A 89 0.17 -3.18 -38.94
N TYR A 90 1.38 -3.41 -38.41
CA TYR A 90 2.07 -4.69 -38.27
C TYR A 90 2.52 -5.39 -39.57
N LEU A 91 1.76 -5.29 -40.66
CA LEU A 91 2.05 -6.02 -41.90
C LEU A 91 3.06 -5.31 -42.79
N ASP A 92 3.00 -3.97 -42.83
CA ASP A 92 3.88 -3.16 -43.66
C ASP A 92 4.99 -2.53 -42.81
N ALA A 93 6.18 -2.42 -43.38
CA ALA A 93 7.37 -1.87 -42.75
C ALA A 93 7.96 -0.71 -43.57
N GLY A 94 8.60 0.23 -42.89
CA GLY A 94 9.27 1.38 -43.50
C GLY A 94 10.21 2.06 -42.50
N ASP A 95 10.62 3.30 -42.81
CA ASP A 95 11.46 4.11 -41.91
C ASP A 95 10.63 4.74 -40.78
N TYR A 96 9.91 3.90 -40.03
CA TYR A 96 9.10 4.29 -38.88
C TYR A 96 9.04 3.15 -37.84
N PRO A 97 8.86 3.45 -36.54
CA PRO A 97 8.72 2.43 -35.52
C PRO A 97 7.45 1.59 -35.68
N ALA A 98 7.53 0.30 -35.33
CA ALA A 98 6.36 -0.57 -35.31
C ALA A 98 5.29 -0.08 -34.31
N PHE A 99 4.03 -0.33 -34.63
CA PHE A 99 2.87 0.18 -33.87
C PHE A 99 2.83 -0.40 -32.44
N GLU A 100 2.88 0.47 -31.43
CA GLU A 100 3.08 0.08 -30.02
C GLU A 100 1.82 -0.42 -29.27
N TYR A 101 0.66 -0.48 -29.91
CA TYR A 101 -0.59 -0.92 -29.28
C TYR A 101 -0.89 -2.40 -29.54
N PRO A 102 -1.74 -3.04 -28.71
CA PRO A 102 -2.24 -4.40 -28.96
C PRO A 102 -2.98 -4.54 -30.29
N VAL A 103 -2.94 -5.75 -30.83
CA VAL A 103 -3.35 -6.08 -32.20
C VAL A 103 -4.74 -5.58 -32.58
N LEU A 104 -5.75 -5.71 -31.72
CA LEU A 104 -7.10 -5.23 -32.05
C LEU A 104 -7.16 -3.71 -32.14
N THR A 105 -6.36 -2.99 -31.35
CA THR A 105 -6.27 -1.52 -31.49
C THR A 105 -5.58 -1.14 -32.79
N GLY A 106 -4.56 -1.87 -33.23
CA GLY A 106 -3.98 -1.67 -34.56
C GLY A 106 -4.98 -1.93 -35.69
N TRP A 107 -5.72 -3.04 -35.66
CA TRP A 107 -6.79 -3.29 -36.65
C TRP A 107 -7.91 -2.27 -36.61
N PHE A 108 -8.23 -1.76 -35.43
CA PHE A 108 -9.19 -0.68 -35.28
C PHE A 108 -8.69 0.61 -35.92
N VAL A 109 -7.42 0.97 -35.71
CA VAL A 109 -6.77 2.12 -36.33
C VAL A 109 -6.70 1.97 -37.85
N GLU A 110 -6.43 0.77 -38.36
CA GLU A 110 -6.48 0.47 -39.79
C GLU A 110 -7.88 0.69 -40.37
N LEU A 111 -8.93 0.22 -39.68
CA LEU A 111 -10.31 0.48 -40.08
C LEU A 111 -10.61 1.98 -40.13
N LEU A 112 -10.13 2.76 -39.14
CA LEU A 112 -10.29 4.21 -39.14
C LEU A 112 -9.57 4.85 -40.33
N ARG A 113 -8.35 4.40 -40.67
CA ARG A 113 -7.60 4.86 -41.84
C ARG A 113 -8.36 4.57 -43.14
N ILE A 114 -8.89 3.36 -43.31
CA ILE A 114 -9.70 2.98 -44.49
C ILE A 114 -10.92 3.90 -44.61
N ILE A 115 -11.62 4.18 -43.51
CA ILE A 115 -12.75 5.11 -43.51
C ILE A 115 -12.29 6.52 -43.87
N THR A 116 -11.16 6.98 -43.33
CA THR A 116 -10.57 8.29 -43.65
C THR A 116 -10.27 8.45 -45.14
N VAL A 117 -9.68 7.45 -45.78
CA VAL A 117 -9.45 7.45 -47.23
C VAL A 117 -10.78 7.39 -47.99
N ALA A 118 -11.74 6.58 -47.54
CA ALA A 118 -13.05 6.45 -48.17
C ALA A 118 -13.88 7.75 -48.14
N VAL A 119 -13.68 8.62 -47.14
CA VAL A 119 -14.30 9.95 -47.09
C VAL A 119 -13.52 11.03 -47.85
N GLY A 120 -12.49 10.65 -48.61
CA GLY A 120 -11.77 11.51 -49.55
C GLY A 120 -10.49 12.14 -49.03
N ALA A 121 -9.95 11.67 -47.89
CA ALA A 121 -8.65 12.16 -47.42
C ALA A 121 -7.51 11.65 -48.32
N PRO A 122 -6.50 12.50 -48.62
CA PRO A 122 -5.32 12.06 -49.33
C PRO A 122 -4.49 11.09 -48.47
N VAL A 123 -3.78 10.17 -49.13
CA VAL A 123 -2.93 9.15 -48.50
C VAL A 123 -1.77 8.86 -49.45
N GLY A 124 -0.57 8.69 -48.89
CA GLY A 124 0.63 8.37 -49.65
C GLY A 124 1.87 9.13 -49.18
N PRO A 125 3.06 8.69 -49.60
CA PRO A 125 4.31 9.32 -49.20
C PRO A 125 4.48 10.69 -49.87
N GLY A 126 5.06 11.63 -49.14
CA GLY A 126 5.47 12.93 -49.69
C GLY A 126 4.32 13.89 -50.01
N LEU A 127 3.19 13.79 -49.31
CA LEU A 127 2.10 14.78 -49.41
C LEU A 127 2.63 16.19 -49.16
N ASP A 128 2.09 17.16 -49.90
CA ASP A 128 2.37 18.56 -49.63
C ASP A 128 1.76 18.99 -48.28
N GLY A 129 2.12 20.19 -47.81
CA GLY A 129 1.67 20.66 -46.49
C GLY A 129 0.16 20.80 -46.33
N ASN A 130 -0.58 21.01 -47.43
CA ASN A 130 -2.03 21.14 -47.40
C ASN A 130 -2.71 19.77 -47.33
N ASP A 131 -2.25 18.83 -48.15
CA ASP A 131 -2.75 17.46 -48.18
C ASP A 131 -2.38 16.71 -46.89
N TYR A 132 -1.19 16.92 -46.35
CA TYR A 132 -0.78 16.37 -45.05
C TYR A 132 -1.71 16.83 -43.91
N ALA A 133 -1.98 18.14 -43.83
CA ALA A 133 -2.87 18.70 -42.83
C ALA A 133 -4.31 18.19 -42.99
N THR A 134 -4.80 18.12 -44.23
CA THR A 134 -6.12 17.60 -44.57
C THR A 134 -6.27 16.13 -44.19
N ALA A 135 -5.30 15.29 -44.54
CA ALA A 135 -5.28 13.87 -44.20
C ALA A 135 -5.30 13.66 -42.68
N THR A 136 -4.40 14.33 -41.96
CA THR A 136 -4.25 14.20 -40.51
C THR A 136 -5.49 14.69 -39.76
N ASN A 137 -6.02 15.86 -40.13
CA ASN A 137 -7.22 16.42 -39.51
C ASN A 137 -8.46 15.55 -39.80
N THR A 138 -8.57 14.98 -41.00
CA THR A 138 -9.67 14.07 -41.35
C THR A 138 -9.57 12.75 -40.58
N PHE A 139 -8.37 12.20 -40.43
CA PHE A 139 -8.14 11.02 -39.60
C PHE A 139 -8.50 11.26 -38.13
N ALA A 140 -8.12 12.42 -37.59
CA ALA A 140 -8.49 12.83 -36.25
C ALA A 140 -10.01 12.96 -36.09
N ALA A 141 -10.69 13.59 -37.05
CA ALA A 141 -12.15 13.72 -37.04
C ALA A 141 -12.85 12.35 -37.05
N VAL A 142 -12.46 11.44 -37.95
CA VAL A 142 -12.99 10.07 -38.01
C VAL A 142 -12.76 9.33 -36.70
N SER A 143 -11.52 9.37 -36.18
CA SER A 143 -11.17 8.75 -34.90
C SER A 143 -12.04 9.28 -33.76
N PHE A 144 -12.16 10.61 -33.64
CA PHE A 144 -12.94 11.27 -32.60
C PHE A 144 -14.43 10.92 -32.70
N THR A 145 -15.00 10.87 -33.90
CA THR A 145 -16.40 10.47 -34.10
C THR A 145 -16.64 9.03 -33.64
N VAL A 146 -15.75 8.10 -33.97
CA VAL A 146 -15.93 6.70 -33.56
C VAL A 146 -15.71 6.54 -32.05
N THR A 147 -14.70 7.19 -31.47
CA THR A 147 -14.50 7.15 -30.00
C THR A 147 -15.66 7.79 -29.24
N PHE A 148 -16.32 8.80 -29.81
CA PHE A 148 -17.54 9.38 -29.25
C PHE A 148 -18.68 8.36 -29.20
N ALA A 149 -18.90 7.62 -30.30
CA ALA A 149 -19.91 6.55 -30.31
C ALA A 149 -19.62 5.48 -29.25
N LEU A 150 -18.33 5.15 -29.03
CA LEU A 150 -17.91 4.23 -27.96
C LEU A 150 -18.20 4.80 -26.56
N LEU A 151 -17.96 6.09 -26.33
CA LEU A 151 -18.35 6.78 -25.08
C LEU A 151 -19.87 6.66 -24.84
N LEU A 152 -20.69 6.90 -25.87
CA LEU A 152 -22.15 6.76 -25.76
C LEU A 152 -22.55 5.32 -25.41
N ALA A 153 -21.91 4.32 -26.03
CA ALA A 153 -22.13 2.92 -25.72
C ALA A 153 -21.77 2.58 -24.26
N ILE A 154 -20.67 3.12 -23.73
CA ILE A 154 -20.26 2.96 -22.32
C ILE A 154 -21.31 3.53 -21.38
N VAL A 155 -21.77 4.77 -21.63
CA VAL A 155 -22.76 5.45 -20.81
C VAL A 155 -24.08 4.68 -20.80
N VAL A 156 -24.58 4.29 -21.97
CA VAL A 156 -25.82 3.50 -22.09
C VAL A 156 -25.68 2.15 -21.39
N ALA A 157 -24.55 1.44 -21.58
CA ALA A 157 -24.30 0.18 -20.90
C ALA A 157 -24.36 0.31 -19.37
N HIS A 158 -23.83 1.41 -18.82
CA HIS A 158 -23.83 1.67 -17.37
C HIS A 158 -25.21 2.06 -16.83
N VAL A 159 -26.00 2.84 -17.57
CA VAL A 159 -27.40 3.11 -17.21
C VAL A 159 -28.21 1.81 -17.14
N VAL A 160 -27.94 0.88 -18.05
CA VAL A 160 -28.59 -0.43 -18.10
C VAL A 160 -28.09 -1.39 -17.00
N LEU A 161 -26.81 -1.32 -16.64
CA LEU A 161 -26.20 -2.13 -15.57
C LEU A 161 -26.75 -1.80 -14.17
N THR A 162 -27.31 -0.61 -13.97
CA THR A 162 -27.86 -0.14 -12.69
C THR A 162 -29.35 0.20 -12.79
N PRO A 163 -30.25 -0.74 -13.12
CA PRO A 163 -31.66 -0.42 -13.40
C PRO A 163 -32.40 0.22 -12.20
N ASN A 164 -31.98 -0.09 -10.97
CA ASN A 164 -32.51 0.51 -9.75
C ASN A 164 -31.88 1.86 -9.38
N ARG A 165 -30.76 2.22 -10.04
CA ARG A 165 -30.00 3.47 -9.86
C ARG A 165 -29.44 3.98 -11.21
N PRO A 166 -30.30 4.22 -12.21
CA PRO A 166 -29.84 4.51 -13.58
C PRO A 166 -29.06 5.84 -13.67
N TRP A 167 -29.33 6.76 -12.74
CA TRP A 167 -28.63 8.03 -12.59
C TRP A 167 -27.15 7.90 -12.21
N ASP A 168 -26.70 6.75 -11.72
CA ASP A 168 -25.28 6.51 -11.44
C ASP A 168 -24.46 6.52 -12.76
N GLY A 169 -25.06 6.13 -13.89
CA GLY A 169 -24.43 6.23 -15.22
C GLY A 169 -24.09 7.67 -15.65
N LEU A 170 -24.78 8.67 -15.10
CA LEU A 170 -24.48 10.08 -15.35
C LEU A 170 -23.06 10.46 -14.88
N MET A 171 -22.55 9.79 -13.83
CA MET A 171 -21.19 10.04 -13.31
C MET A 171 -20.09 9.78 -14.34
N ILE A 172 -20.34 8.92 -15.34
CA ILE A 172 -19.41 8.72 -16.46
C ILE A 172 -19.58 9.85 -17.46
N ALA A 173 -20.83 10.16 -17.82
CA ALA A 173 -21.16 11.17 -18.82
C ALA A 173 -20.64 12.57 -18.45
N VAL A 174 -20.70 12.96 -17.17
CA VAL A 174 -20.28 14.30 -16.70
C VAL A 174 -18.86 14.34 -16.13
N ALA A 175 -18.06 13.29 -16.32
CA ALA A 175 -16.72 13.22 -15.77
C ALA A 175 -15.77 14.21 -16.47
N PRO A 176 -15.09 15.12 -15.74
CA PRO A 176 -14.03 15.97 -16.29
C PRO A 176 -12.92 15.16 -16.98
N ALA A 177 -12.69 13.92 -16.52
CA ALA A 177 -11.78 12.98 -17.16
C ALA A 177 -12.08 12.73 -18.66
N VAL A 178 -13.36 12.69 -19.05
CA VAL A 178 -13.77 12.54 -20.46
C VAL A 178 -13.27 13.74 -21.28
N VAL A 179 -13.47 14.95 -20.76
CA VAL A 179 -13.00 16.19 -21.41
C VAL A 179 -11.48 16.25 -21.50
N LEU A 180 -10.81 15.87 -20.42
CA LEU A 180 -9.37 16.04 -20.26
C LEU A 180 -8.56 14.94 -20.97
N THR A 181 -9.13 13.75 -21.14
CA THR A 181 -8.36 12.59 -21.61
C THR A 181 -9.00 11.82 -22.76
N GLY A 182 -10.30 12.05 -23.05
CA GLY A 182 -11.06 11.26 -24.00
C GLY A 182 -10.60 11.32 -25.45
N ALA A 183 -9.84 12.36 -25.82
CA ALA A 183 -9.27 12.53 -27.16
C ALA A 183 -7.76 12.27 -27.20
N ILE A 184 -7.15 11.75 -26.13
CA ILE A 184 -5.71 11.44 -26.12
C ILE A 184 -5.41 10.27 -27.05
N ASN A 185 -6.19 9.17 -26.97
CA ASN A 185 -6.00 7.98 -27.78
C ASN A 185 -7.32 7.18 -27.93
N TRP A 186 -7.23 5.95 -28.45
CA TRP A 186 -8.39 5.06 -28.68
C TRP A 186 -8.81 4.20 -27.46
N ASP A 187 -8.44 4.55 -26.23
CA ASP A 187 -8.74 3.75 -25.03
C ASP A 187 -10.26 3.59 -24.76
N PHE A 188 -11.15 4.36 -25.38
CA PHE A 188 -12.59 4.09 -25.31
C PHE A 188 -12.99 2.74 -25.93
N LEU A 189 -12.23 2.19 -26.88
CA LEU A 189 -12.47 0.87 -27.44
C LEU A 189 -12.40 -0.25 -26.38
N PRO A 190 -11.26 -0.47 -25.68
CA PRO A 190 -11.18 -1.49 -24.63
C PRO A 190 -12.13 -1.19 -23.45
N VAL A 191 -12.41 0.08 -23.15
CA VAL A 191 -13.38 0.45 -22.10
C VAL A 191 -14.81 0.08 -22.49
N ALA A 192 -15.22 0.31 -23.74
CA ALA A 192 -16.53 -0.09 -24.25
C ALA A 192 -16.68 -1.61 -24.24
N LEU A 193 -15.68 -2.33 -24.77
CA LEU A 193 -15.66 -3.79 -24.78
C LEU A 193 -15.75 -4.37 -23.36
N THR A 194 -15.01 -3.79 -22.40
CA THR A 194 -15.06 -4.19 -20.99
C THR A 194 -16.43 -3.92 -20.37
N SER A 195 -16.99 -2.74 -20.60
CA SER A 195 -18.31 -2.34 -20.07
C SER A 195 -19.42 -3.24 -20.59
N LEU A 196 -19.38 -3.56 -21.90
CA LEU A 196 -20.31 -4.48 -22.54
C LEU A 196 -20.09 -5.92 -22.08
N GLY A 197 -18.85 -6.33 -21.81
CA GLY A 197 -18.52 -7.64 -21.24
C GLY A 197 -19.09 -7.81 -19.84
N ILE A 198 -18.97 -6.79 -18.98
CA ILE A 198 -19.60 -6.75 -17.65
C ILE A 198 -21.13 -6.78 -17.79
N LEU A 199 -21.71 -6.05 -18.74
CA LEU A 199 -23.15 -6.10 -19.03
C LEU A 199 -23.61 -7.48 -19.51
N ALA A 200 -22.86 -8.14 -20.38
CA ALA A 200 -23.14 -9.49 -20.84
C ALA A 200 -23.07 -10.50 -19.68
N TRP A 201 -22.09 -10.35 -18.79
CA TRP A 201 -21.98 -11.15 -17.57
C TRP A 201 -23.18 -10.93 -16.65
N ALA A 202 -23.53 -9.67 -16.37
CA ALA A 202 -24.69 -9.31 -15.56
C ALA A 202 -26.01 -9.86 -16.14
N ARG A 203 -26.10 -9.99 -17.47
CA ARG A 203 -27.22 -10.63 -18.19
C ARG A 203 -27.12 -12.16 -18.27
N ARG A 204 -26.24 -12.79 -17.50
CA ARG A 204 -26.04 -14.24 -17.43
C ARG A 204 -25.60 -14.87 -18.76
N SER A 205 -24.86 -14.12 -19.58
CA SER A 205 -24.27 -14.61 -20.83
C SER A 205 -22.74 -14.74 -20.70
N PRO A 206 -22.23 -15.81 -20.07
CA PRO A 206 -20.79 -15.99 -19.83
C PRO A 206 -19.98 -16.06 -21.13
N LEU A 207 -20.52 -16.66 -22.19
CA LEU A 207 -19.84 -16.76 -23.48
C LEU A 207 -19.59 -15.39 -24.12
N LEU A 208 -20.62 -14.54 -24.18
CA LEU A 208 -20.49 -13.19 -24.72
C LEU A 208 -19.61 -12.31 -23.83
N ALA A 209 -19.72 -12.46 -22.51
CA ALA A 209 -18.85 -11.77 -21.56
C ALA A 209 -17.37 -12.10 -21.81
N GLY A 210 -17.06 -13.39 -21.97
CA GLY A 210 -15.71 -13.85 -22.28
C GLY A 210 -15.21 -13.30 -23.60
N ALA A 211 -16.00 -13.40 -24.68
CA ALA A 211 -15.62 -12.87 -25.98
C ALA A 211 -15.32 -11.36 -25.93
N LEU A 212 -16.19 -10.55 -25.34
CA LEU A 212 -16.00 -9.10 -25.22
C LEU A 212 -14.80 -8.72 -24.34
N LEU A 213 -14.57 -9.43 -23.24
CA LEU A 213 -13.38 -9.22 -22.40
C LEU A 213 -12.10 -9.65 -23.11
N GLY A 214 -12.13 -10.71 -23.91
CA GLY A 214 -11.00 -11.20 -24.72
C GLY A 214 -10.65 -10.22 -25.85
N LEU A 215 -11.65 -9.68 -26.54
CA LEU A 215 -11.48 -8.56 -27.46
C LEU A 215 -10.93 -7.32 -26.72
N GLY A 216 -11.44 -7.04 -25.52
CA GLY A 216 -10.93 -5.99 -24.64
C GLY A 216 -9.44 -6.15 -24.37
N MET A 217 -8.99 -7.36 -24.00
CA MET A 217 -7.57 -7.70 -23.81
C MET A 217 -6.76 -7.49 -25.09
N ALA A 218 -7.32 -7.89 -26.24
CA ALA A 218 -6.68 -7.71 -27.54
C ALA A 218 -6.55 -6.24 -27.94
N ALA A 219 -7.30 -5.31 -27.32
CA ALA A 219 -7.18 -3.87 -27.50
C ALA A 219 -6.33 -3.18 -26.40
N LYS A 220 -6.36 -3.67 -25.15
CA LYS A 220 -5.53 -3.20 -24.03
C LYS A 220 -5.40 -4.28 -22.97
N LEU A 221 -4.29 -4.34 -22.22
CA LEU A 221 -4.03 -5.45 -21.30
C LEU A 221 -5.02 -5.57 -20.12
N TYR A 222 -5.53 -4.47 -19.57
CA TYR A 222 -6.23 -4.46 -18.27
C TYR A 222 -7.51 -5.34 -18.14
N PRO A 223 -8.32 -5.62 -19.20
CA PRO A 223 -9.49 -6.47 -19.09
C PRO A 223 -9.16 -7.92 -18.71
N LEU A 224 -7.92 -8.38 -18.96
CA LEU A 224 -7.41 -9.66 -18.47
C LEU A 224 -7.53 -9.78 -16.95
N PHE A 225 -7.24 -8.70 -16.21
CA PHE A 225 -7.22 -8.72 -14.75
C PHE A 225 -8.60 -8.96 -14.13
N ILE A 226 -9.69 -8.72 -14.89
CA ILE A 226 -11.07 -8.94 -14.46
C ILE A 226 -11.40 -10.43 -14.31
N LEU A 227 -10.67 -11.32 -15.01
CA LEU A 227 -10.83 -12.77 -14.87
C LEU A 227 -10.47 -13.26 -13.47
N GLY A 228 -9.52 -12.61 -12.77
CA GLY A 228 -9.12 -12.96 -11.40
C GLY A 228 -10.30 -12.85 -10.42
N PRO A 229 -10.92 -11.66 -10.27
CA PRO A 229 -12.17 -11.49 -9.53
C PRO A 229 -13.27 -12.49 -9.89
N LEU A 230 -13.50 -12.74 -11.18
CA LEU A 230 -14.51 -13.71 -11.64
C LEU A 230 -14.19 -15.13 -11.16
N LEU A 231 -12.94 -15.57 -11.31
CA LEU A 231 -12.47 -16.88 -10.84
C LEU A 231 -12.74 -17.05 -9.34
N ILE A 232 -12.31 -16.08 -8.53
CA ILE A 232 -12.43 -16.15 -7.07
C ILE A 232 -13.91 -16.20 -6.65
N LEU A 233 -14.76 -15.39 -7.26
CA LEU A 233 -16.19 -15.39 -6.97
C LEU A 233 -16.88 -16.67 -7.47
N CYS A 234 -16.52 -17.19 -8.63
CA CYS A 234 -17.05 -18.44 -9.16
C CYS A 234 -16.64 -19.64 -8.30
N LEU A 235 -15.39 -19.69 -7.81
CA LEU A 235 -14.93 -20.67 -6.83
C LEU A 235 -15.72 -20.58 -5.53
N ARG A 236 -15.91 -19.36 -5.01
CA ARG A 236 -16.69 -19.10 -3.79
C ARG A 236 -18.16 -19.51 -3.95
N SER A 237 -18.70 -19.47 -5.17
CA SER A 237 -20.15 -19.67 -5.44
C SER A 237 -20.47 -20.98 -6.14
N ARG A 238 -19.49 -21.88 -6.33
CA ARG A 238 -19.61 -23.15 -7.11
C ARG A 238 -20.09 -22.94 -8.56
N ARG A 239 -19.73 -21.82 -9.17
CA ARG A 239 -20.05 -21.45 -10.57
C ARG A 239 -18.84 -21.57 -11.50
N ILE A 240 -17.96 -22.55 -11.26
CA ILE A 240 -16.71 -22.67 -12.04
C ILE A 240 -16.97 -22.96 -13.52
N GLU A 241 -18.07 -23.62 -13.86
CA GLU A 241 -18.48 -23.87 -15.24
C GLU A 241 -18.71 -22.57 -16.02
N ASP A 242 -19.38 -21.58 -15.42
CA ASP A 242 -19.59 -20.27 -16.02
C ASP A 242 -18.27 -19.54 -16.23
N PHE A 243 -17.34 -19.64 -15.27
CA PHE A 243 -15.99 -19.12 -15.43
C PHE A 243 -15.24 -19.78 -16.58
N LEU A 244 -15.28 -21.11 -16.69
CA LEU A 244 -14.61 -21.84 -17.77
C LEU A 244 -15.18 -21.50 -19.14
N ARG A 245 -16.51 -21.29 -19.24
CA ARG A 245 -17.17 -20.81 -20.47
C ARG A 245 -16.68 -19.42 -20.85
N THR A 246 -16.64 -18.49 -19.89
CA THR A 246 -16.08 -17.15 -20.08
C THR A 246 -14.61 -17.20 -20.48
N LEU A 247 -13.80 -18.04 -19.82
CA LEU A 247 -12.38 -18.19 -20.11
C LEU A 247 -12.15 -18.74 -21.52
N ALA A 248 -12.93 -19.73 -21.94
CA ALA A 248 -12.81 -20.34 -23.26
C ALA A 248 -13.07 -19.31 -24.38
N THR A 249 -14.17 -18.54 -24.30
CA THR A 249 -14.46 -17.53 -25.32
C THR A 249 -13.57 -16.30 -25.21
N PHE A 250 -13.06 -15.98 -24.02
CA PHE A 250 -12.01 -14.98 -23.83
C PHE A 250 -10.75 -15.34 -24.61
N VAL A 251 -10.24 -16.55 -24.40
CA VAL A 251 -9.03 -17.04 -25.09
C VAL A 251 -9.29 -17.13 -26.60
N ALA A 252 -10.44 -17.66 -27.01
CA ALA A 252 -10.80 -17.75 -28.43
C ALA A 252 -10.85 -16.38 -29.11
N ALA A 253 -11.52 -15.39 -28.51
CA ALA A 253 -11.61 -14.05 -29.08
C ALA A 253 -10.24 -13.35 -29.13
N TRP A 254 -9.44 -13.48 -28.08
CA TRP A 254 -8.08 -12.94 -28.06
C TRP A 254 -7.21 -13.57 -29.15
N LEU A 255 -7.26 -14.91 -29.31
CA LEU A 255 -6.55 -15.63 -30.35
C LEU A 255 -7.01 -15.22 -31.75
N VAL A 256 -8.31 -15.11 -32.01
CA VAL A 256 -8.84 -14.71 -33.33
C VAL A 256 -8.28 -13.36 -33.76
N CYS A 257 -8.13 -12.40 -32.84
CA CYS A 257 -7.54 -11.10 -33.15
C CYS A 257 -6.01 -11.15 -33.34
N ASN A 258 -5.30 -11.90 -32.49
CA ASN A 258 -3.84 -11.92 -32.48
C ASN A 258 -3.24 -12.85 -33.54
N LEU A 259 -3.91 -13.96 -33.86
CA LEU A 259 -3.38 -15.02 -34.72
C LEU A 259 -2.94 -14.55 -36.11
N PRO A 260 -3.67 -13.66 -36.82
CA PRO A 260 -3.19 -13.11 -38.09
C PRO A 260 -1.84 -12.39 -37.94
N ALA A 261 -1.68 -11.54 -36.92
CA ALA A 261 -0.42 -10.84 -36.67
C ALA A 261 0.69 -11.81 -36.24
N MET A 262 0.38 -12.81 -35.40
CA MET A 262 1.35 -13.83 -34.97
C MET A 262 1.89 -14.67 -36.13
N LEU A 263 1.08 -14.94 -37.15
CA LEU A 263 1.46 -15.75 -38.31
C LEU A 263 2.11 -14.94 -39.43
N LEU A 264 1.59 -13.74 -39.70
CA LEU A 264 2.03 -12.91 -40.84
C LEU A 264 3.16 -11.95 -40.46
N ALA A 265 3.21 -11.48 -39.21
CA ALA A 265 4.16 -10.48 -38.73
C ALA A 265 4.60 -10.76 -37.27
N PRO A 266 5.28 -11.89 -37.00
CA PRO A 266 5.63 -12.32 -35.64
C PRO A 266 6.51 -11.32 -34.89
N ASP A 267 7.41 -10.61 -35.58
CA ASP A 267 8.27 -9.59 -34.96
C ASP A 267 7.48 -8.35 -34.55
N ALA A 268 6.60 -7.84 -35.42
CA ALA A 268 5.73 -6.72 -35.10
C ALA A 268 4.74 -7.06 -33.96
N TRP A 269 4.26 -8.32 -33.90
CA TRP A 269 3.45 -8.79 -32.78
C TRP A 269 4.25 -8.84 -31.46
N ARG A 270 5.51 -9.30 -31.49
CA ARG A 270 6.39 -9.35 -30.31
C ARG A 270 6.75 -7.97 -29.77
N ASN A 271 6.87 -6.97 -30.65
CA ASN A 271 7.23 -5.60 -30.27
C ASN A 271 6.35 -5.04 -29.15
N PHE A 272 5.04 -5.31 -29.13
CA PHE A 272 4.17 -4.87 -28.01
C PHE A 272 4.65 -5.38 -26.65
N TRP A 273 5.06 -6.66 -26.59
CA TRP A 273 5.50 -7.30 -25.35
C TRP A 273 6.90 -6.84 -24.95
N GLU A 274 7.81 -6.74 -25.91
CA GLU A 274 9.18 -6.25 -25.71
C GLU A 274 9.17 -4.80 -25.25
N PHE A 275 8.44 -3.92 -25.95
CA PHE A 275 8.26 -2.52 -25.57
C PHE A 275 7.76 -2.37 -24.13
N ASN A 276 6.76 -3.16 -23.72
CA ASN A 276 6.28 -3.10 -22.33
C ASN A 276 7.26 -3.72 -21.32
N SER A 277 8.07 -4.70 -21.72
CA SER A 277 9.09 -5.31 -20.86
C SER A 277 10.24 -4.33 -20.61
N GLU A 278 10.77 -3.73 -21.67
CA GLU A 278 11.95 -2.86 -21.64
C GLU A 278 11.67 -1.47 -21.06
N ARG A 279 10.41 -1.03 -21.07
CA ARG A 279 10.01 0.28 -20.53
C ARG A 279 10.37 0.43 -19.06
N GLU A 280 11.08 1.50 -18.73
CA GLU A 280 11.39 1.87 -17.35
C GLU A 280 10.18 2.51 -16.63
N GLY A 281 10.40 3.05 -15.42
CA GLY A 281 9.42 3.88 -14.74
C GLY A 281 9.14 5.15 -15.54
N ASP A 282 7.90 5.31 -15.99
CA ASP A 282 7.48 6.36 -16.92
C ASP A 282 6.33 7.20 -16.33
N PHE A 283 5.88 8.21 -17.09
CA PHE A 283 4.94 9.23 -16.66
C PHE A 283 3.77 8.69 -15.82
N GLY A 284 3.53 9.38 -14.70
CA GLY A 284 2.43 9.13 -13.78
C GLY A 284 2.68 7.99 -12.79
N SER A 285 3.75 7.22 -12.95
CA SER A 285 4.11 6.17 -12.00
C SER A 285 4.88 6.72 -10.79
N LEU A 286 4.80 5.99 -9.67
CA LEU A 286 5.65 6.25 -8.50
C LEU A 286 7.14 6.10 -8.83
N TRP A 287 7.45 5.20 -9.76
CA TRP A 287 8.81 4.87 -10.19
C TRP A 287 9.46 6.00 -10.97
N TYR A 288 8.69 6.71 -11.79
CA TYR A 288 9.19 7.89 -12.49
C TYR A 288 9.49 9.03 -11.51
N VAL A 289 8.67 9.19 -10.46
CA VAL A 289 9.00 10.13 -9.36
C VAL A 289 10.32 9.74 -8.68
N PHE A 290 10.55 8.45 -8.40
CA PHE A 290 11.83 7.99 -7.84
C PHE A 290 13.02 8.19 -8.79
N LYS A 291 12.83 7.95 -10.10
CA LYS A 291 13.83 8.21 -11.14
C LYS A 291 14.21 9.70 -11.17
N LEU A 292 13.22 10.59 -11.24
CA LEU A 292 13.44 12.04 -11.18
C LEU A 292 14.07 12.49 -9.86
N ALA A 293 13.86 11.76 -8.77
CA ALA A 293 14.46 12.03 -7.46
C ALA A 293 15.89 11.46 -7.31
N GLY A 294 16.47 10.84 -8.34
CA GLY A 294 17.82 10.28 -8.31
C GLY A 294 17.92 8.85 -7.73
N PHE A 295 16.80 8.15 -7.55
CA PHE A 295 16.77 6.75 -7.09
C PHE A 295 16.02 5.85 -8.07
N PRO A 296 16.57 5.58 -9.27
CA PRO A 296 15.98 4.59 -10.14
C PRO A 296 15.92 3.23 -9.43
N VAL A 297 14.78 2.55 -9.53
CA VAL A 297 14.61 1.20 -8.98
C VAL A 297 15.15 0.19 -9.99
N HIS A 298 16.19 -0.54 -9.61
CA HIS A 298 16.73 -1.64 -10.41
C HIS A 298 15.73 -2.81 -10.46
N ASP A 299 15.73 -3.55 -11.56
CA ASP A 299 14.83 -4.69 -11.79
C ASP A 299 13.35 -4.37 -11.56
N LEU A 300 12.94 -3.17 -11.99
CA LEU A 300 11.59 -2.66 -11.79
C LEU A 300 10.51 -3.68 -12.20
N ASN A 301 10.73 -4.45 -13.26
CA ASN A 301 9.85 -5.52 -13.71
C ASN A 301 9.49 -6.51 -12.61
N THR A 302 10.48 -6.99 -11.88
CA THR A 302 10.31 -7.92 -10.78
C THR A 302 9.58 -7.25 -9.62
N VAL A 303 9.97 -6.03 -9.27
CA VAL A 303 9.40 -5.27 -8.15
C VAL A 303 7.91 -4.99 -8.36
N TRP A 304 7.54 -4.37 -9.48
CA TRP A 304 6.13 -4.04 -9.73
C TRP A 304 5.26 -5.29 -9.88
N THR A 305 5.78 -6.34 -10.51
CA THR A 305 5.07 -7.62 -10.67
C THR A 305 4.80 -8.25 -9.31
N LEU A 306 5.79 -8.29 -8.42
CA LEU A 306 5.63 -8.83 -7.07
C LEU A 306 4.61 -8.02 -6.26
N LEU A 307 4.69 -6.69 -6.30
CA LEU A 307 3.72 -5.81 -5.63
C LEU A 307 2.30 -6.01 -6.17
N PHE A 308 2.16 -6.21 -7.48
CA PHE A 308 0.88 -6.49 -8.10
C PHE A 308 0.33 -7.86 -7.67
N VAL A 309 1.16 -8.91 -7.65
CA VAL A 309 0.78 -10.24 -7.16
C VAL A 309 0.35 -10.19 -5.69
N ILE A 310 1.06 -9.43 -4.85
CA ILE A 310 0.67 -9.18 -3.45
C ILE A 310 -0.69 -8.45 -3.41
N GLY A 311 -0.89 -7.43 -4.24
CA GLY A 311 -2.17 -6.74 -4.37
C GLY A 311 -3.32 -7.70 -4.75
N CYS A 312 -3.11 -8.55 -5.74
CA CYS A 312 -4.06 -9.61 -6.14
C CYS A 312 -4.34 -10.58 -4.99
N ALA A 313 -3.31 -10.99 -4.23
CA ALA A 313 -3.47 -11.87 -3.07
C ALA A 313 -4.27 -11.20 -1.94
N ILE A 314 -4.07 -9.90 -1.70
CA ILE A 314 -4.87 -9.11 -0.75
C ILE A 314 -6.33 -9.04 -1.20
N VAL A 315 -6.60 -8.77 -2.48
CA VAL A 315 -7.97 -8.74 -3.04
C VAL A 315 -8.63 -10.11 -2.97
N ALA A 316 -7.91 -11.20 -3.29
CA ALA A 316 -8.40 -12.57 -3.15
C ALA A 316 -8.69 -12.92 -1.69
N GLY A 317 -7.79 -12.58 -0.77
CA GLY A 317 -8.00 -12.74 0.67
C GLY A 317 -9.24 -11.98 1.15
N LEU A 318 -9.39 -10.72 0.74
CA LEU A 318 -10.58 -9.93 1.03
C LEU A 318 -11.85 -10.65 0.53
N ALA A 319 -11.80 -11.22 -0.67
CA ALA A 319 -12.93 -11.94 -1.24
C ALA A 319 -13.25 -13.26 -0.54
N PHE A 320 -12.27 -13.97 0.00
CA PHE A 320 -12.51 -15.20 0.76
C PHE A 320 -12.98 -14.94 2.19
N PHE A 321 -12.49 -13.87 2.83
CA PHE A 321 -12.77 -13.59 4.24
C PHE A 321 -13.91 -12.58 4.46
N ALA A 322 -14.43 -11.96 3.40
CA ALA A 322 -15.55 -11.02 3.52
C ALA A 322 -16.82 -11.68 4.11
N PRO A 323 -17.53 -11.00 5.04
CA PRO A 323 -18.71 -11.54 5.71
C PRO A 323 -19.79 -12.01 4.74
N THR A 324 -20.03 -11.21 3.71
CA THR A 324 -20.86 -11.53 2.54
C THR A 324 -19.97 -11.57 1.32
N ARG A 325 -20.38 -12.29 0.27
CA ARG A 325 -19.64 -12.31 -0.99
C ARG A 325 -19.47 -10.88 -1.52
N PRO A 326 -18.26 -10.41 -1.84
CA PRO A 326 -18.08 -9.10 -2.44
C PRO A 326 -18.82 -9.02 -3.78
N ARG A 327 -19.25 -7.82 -4.17
CA ARG A 327 -19.80 -7.62 -5.52
C ARG A 327 -18.68 -7.71 -6.55
N PHE A 328 -18.98 -8.26 -7.72
CA PHE A 328 -18.04 -8.41 -8.82
C PHE A 328 -17.34 -7.08 -9.18
N ALA A 329 -18.12 -6.02 -9.33
CA ALA A 329 -17.59 -4.69 -9.65
C ALA A 329 -16.60 -4.15 -8.61
N GLN A 330 -16.79 -4.45 -7.32
CA GLN A 330 -15.88 -4.02 -6.26
C GLN A 330 -14.51 -4.69 -6.40
N LEU A 331 -14.48 -6.00 -6.66
CA LEU A 331 -13.22 -6.72 -6.85
C LEU A 331 -12.55 -6.36 -8.18
N ALA A 332 -13.32 -6.15 -9.25
CA ALA A 332 -12.80 -5.66 -10.53
C ALA A 332 -12.15 -4.28 -10.39
N PHE A 333 -12.79 -3.35 -9.68
CA PHE A 333 -12.20 -2.05 -9.35
C PHE A 333 -10.90 -2.20 -8.55
N LEU A 334 -10.89 -3.03 -7.50
CA LEU A 334 -9.72 -3.20 -6.65
C LEU A 334 -8.52 -3.82 -7.38
N VAL A 335 -8.72 -4.81 -8.25
CA VAL A 335 -7.60 -5.45 -8.97
C VAL A 335 -7.02 -4.52 -10.03
N VAL A 336 -7.85 -3.79 -10.78
CA VAL A 336 -7.38 -2.81 -11.78
C VAL A 336 -6.72 -1.63 -11.07
N SER A 337 -7.26 -1.19 -9.93
CA SER A 337 -6.63 -0.15 -9.11
C SER A 337 -5.27 -0.60 -8.57
N ALA A 338 -5.16 -1.84 -8.08
CA ALA A 338 -3.89 -2.40 -7.61
C ALA A 338 -2.83 -2.42 -8.71
N PHE A 339 -3.22 -2.81 -9.94
CA PHE A 339 -2.35 -2.71 -11.11
C PHE A 339 -1.89 -1.27 -11.34
N LEU A 340 -2.82 -0.33 -11.44
CA LEU A 340 -2.50 1.07 -11.75
C LEU A 340 -1.73 1.82 -10.66
N LEU A 341 -1.81 1.39 -9.39
CA LEU A 341 -1.02 1.94 -8.29
C LEU A 341 0.45 1.55 -8.37
N VAL A 342 0.76 0.36 -8.91
CA VAL A 342 2.13 -0.20 -8.91
C VAL A 342 2.73 -0.29 -10.31
N ASN A 343 1.95 -0.13 -11.38
CA ASN A 343 2.42 -0.26 -12.76
C ASN A 343 3.55 0.74 -13.09
N LYS A 344 4.40 0.36 -14.06
CA LYS A 344 5.53 1.19 -14.52
C LYS A 344 5.11 2.51 -15.15
N VAL A 345 3.84 2.62 -15.58
CA VAL A 345 3.31 3.77 -16.30
C VAL A 345 1.87 4.04 -15.86
N TYR A 346 1.51 5.31 -15.73
CA TYR A 346 0.13 5.75 -15.63
C TYR A 346 -0.11 6.90 -16.60
N SER A 347 -0.57 6.60 -17.81
CA SER A 347 -0.94 7.63 -18.77
C SER A 347 -2.27 8.28 -18.36
N PRO A 348 -2.50 9.58 -18.60
CA PRO A 348 -3.67 10.28 -18.09
C PRO A 348 -5.01 9.62 -18.41
N GLN A 349 -5.14 9.04 -19.60
CA GLN A 349 -6.33 8.32 -20.06
C GLN A 349 -6.64 7.03 -19.30
N TYR A 350 -5.73 6.49 -18.48
CA TYR A 350 -5.98 5.30 -17.66
C TYR A 350 -7.09 5.53 -16.63
N VAL A 351 -7.38 6.80 -16.30
CA VAL A 351 -8.58 7.20 -15.54
C VAL A 351 -9.87 6.67 -16.16
N LEU A 352 -9.94 6.54 -17.49
CA LEU A 352 -11.10 6.04 -18.23
C LEU A 352 -11.35 4.55 -17.98
N TRP A 353 -10.33 3.80 -17.54
CA TRP A 353 -10.47 2.38 -17.21
C TRP A 353 -11.09 2.21 -15.81
N LEU A 354 -10.67 3.04 -14.86
CA LEU A 354 -11.15 2.99 -13.48
C LEU A 354 -12.50 3.66 -13.29
N LEU A 355 -12.79 4.75 -14.01
CA LEU A 355 -14.01 5.53 -13.84
C LEU A 355 -15.30 4.68 -13.94
N PRO A 356 -15.50 3.84 -14.97
CA PRO A 356 -16.70 3.00 -15.06
C PRO A 356 -16.76 1.95 -13.92
N LEU A 357 -15.62 1.36 -13.57
CA LEU A 357 -15.53 0.40 -12.47
C LEU A 357 -15.82 1.05 -11.11
N LEU A 358 -15.37 2.28 -10.89
CA LEU A 358 -15.64 3.06 -9.67
C LEU A 358 -17.14 3.35 -9.52
N VAL A 359 -17.82 3.70 -10.61
CA VAL A 359 -19.26 3.96 -10.63
C VAL A 359 -20.05 2.70 -10.24
N LEU A 360 -19.64 1.53 -10.72
CA LEU A 360 -20.27 0.25 -10.34
C LEU A 360 -19.88 -0.21 -8.93
N ALA A 361 -18.63 0.02 -8.52
CA ALA A 361 -18.12 -0.41 -7.22
C ALA A 361 -18.68 0.45 -6.08
N ARG A 362 -18.74 1.78 -6.26
CA ARG A 362 -19.04 2.73 -5.19
C ARG A 362 -19.57 4.08 -5.74
N PRO A 363 -20.85 4.14 -6.16
CA PRO A 363 -21.46 5.34 -6.74
C PRO A 363 -21.74 6.44 -5.69
N LYS A 364 -20.70 7.12 -5.23
CA LYS A 364 -20.76 8.23 -4.27
C LYS A 364 -20.12 9.49 -4.88
N TRP A 365 -20.97 10.48 -5.17
CA TRP A 365 -20.58 11.71 -5.85
C TRP A 365 -19.44 12.47 -5.19
N ARG A 366 -19.40 12.52 -3.85
CA ARG A 366 -18.31 13.22 -3.13
C ARG A 366 -16.94 12.60 -3.41
N GLU A 367 -16.87 11.28 -3.40
CA GLU A 367 -15.60 10.55 -3.54
C GLU A 367 -15.18 10.49 -5.01
N TRP A 368 -16.16 10.35 -5.91
CA TRP A 368 -15.97 10.56 -7.33
C TRP A 368 -15.44 11.97 -7.65
N ALA A 369 -16.00 13.02 -7.05
CA ALA A 369 -15.55 14.40 -7.30
C ALA A 369 -14.12 14.63 -6.84
N LEU A 370 -13.75 14.12 -5.65
CA LEU A 370 -12.36 14.17 -5.17
C LEU A 370 -11.40 13.44 -6.11
N TYR A 371 -11.83 12.31 -6.66
CA TYR A 371 -11.06 11.57 -7.66
C TYR A 371 -10.89 12.35 -8.97
N MET A 372 -11.98 12.91 -9.50
CA MET A 372 -11.93 13.74 -10.71
C MET A 372 -11.05 14.98 -10.55
N VAL A 373 -11.05 15.61 -9.37
CA VAL A 373 -10.16 16.75 -9.07
C VAL A 373 -8.69 16.31 -9.04
N ALA A 374 -8.37 15.20 -8.37
CA ALA A 374 -6.99 14.70 -8.31
C ALA A 374 -6.46 14.31 -9.70
N GLU A 375 -7.28 13.65 -10.52
CA GLU A 375 -6.94 13.29 -11.90
C GLU A 375 -6.80 14.54 -12.79
N ALA A 376 -7.67 15.54 -12.63
CA ALA A 376 -7.54 16.81 -13.35
C ALA A 376 -6.22 17.52 -13.01
N LEU A 377 -5.88 17.64 -11.71
CA LEU A 377 -4.62 18.22 -11.27
C LEU A 377 -3.42 17.49 -11.86
N TYR A 378 -3.46 16.16 -11.89
CA TYR A 378 -2.43 15.35 -12.53
C TYR A 378 -2.32 15.63 -14.03
N VAL A 379 -3.45 15.67 -14.76
CA VAL A 379 -3.46 15.99 -16.21
C VAL A 379 -2.84 17.35 -16.49
N TYR A 380 -3.18 18.38 -15.71
CA TYR A 380 -2.58 19.70 -15.88
C TYR A 380 -1.08 19.69 -15.58
N ALA A 381 -0.67 18.98 -14.52
CA ALA A 381 0.73 18.89 -14.13
C ALA A 381 1.59 18.16 -15.18
N ILE A 382 1.12 17.03 -15.74
CA ILE A 382 1.90 16.30 -16.75
C ILE A 382 2.08 17.11 -18.04
N TRP A 383 1.06 17.83 -18.51
CA TRP A 383 1.21 18.67 -19.71
C TRP A 383 2.13 19.86 -19.46
N ALA A 384 2.08 20.45 -18.26
CA ALA A 384 3.01 21.50 -17.88
C ALA A 384 4.46 20.97 -17.77
N HIS A 385 4.64 19.75 -17.23
CA HIS A 385 5.93 19.07 -17.12
C HIS A 385 6.53 18.81 -18.50
N LEU A 386 5.76 18.17 -19.40
CA LEU A 386 6.19 17.87 -20.77
C LEU A 386 6.41 19.12 -21.61
N GLY A 387 5.63 20.18 -21.38
CA GLY A 387 5.83 21.48 -22.02
C GLY A 387 6.96 22.32 -21.40
N GLY A 388 7.71 21.80 -20.41
CA GLY A 388 8.82 22.50 -19.75
C GLY A 388 8.42 23.74 -18.93
N LYS A 389 7.12 23.92 -18.63
CA LYS A 389 6.58 25.14 -17.98
C LYS A 389 6.76 25.16 -16.46
N ILE A 390 7.00 24.01 -15.85
CA ILE A 390 7.14 23.82 -14.39
C ILE A 390 8.45 23.14 -14.00
N SER A 391 9.29 22.80 -14.99
CA SER A 391 10.64 22.31 -14.79
C SER A 391 11.52 23.47 -14.27
N PRO A 392 12.25 23.30 -13.14
CA PRO A 392 13.20 24.31 -12.69
C PRO A 392 14.32 24.55 -13.71
N PRO A 393 14.99 25.72 -13.70
CA PRO A 393 16.25 25.89 -14.41
C PRO A 393 17.34 24.95 -13.84
N GLY A 394 18.02 24.18 -14.71
CA GLY A 394 19.04 23.17 -14.31
C GLY A 394 18.46 21.78 -13.99
N ASP A 395 19.23 20.92 -13.30
CA ASP A 395 18.82 19.55 -12.90
C ASP A 395 17.83 19.51 -11.71
N GLY A 396 17.03 20.57 -11.53
CA GLY A 396 16.10 20.68 -10.41
C GLY A 396 14.88 19.76 -10.55
N ALA A 397 14.43 19.17 -9.44
CA ALA A 397 13.23 18.33 -9.40
C ALA A 397 11.92 19.10 -9.61
N ASP A 398 11.05 18.62 -10.51
CA ASP A 398 9.68 19.14 -10.70
C ASP A 398 8.73 18.68 -9.57
N ARG A 399 8.78 19.42 -8.46
CA ARG A 399 8.02 19.12 -7.24
C ARG A 399 6.51 19.21 -7.42
N LEU A 400 6.02 20.03 -8.36
CA LEU A 400 4.59 20.18 -8.60
C LEU A 400 4.03 18.94 -9.30
N TYR A 401 4.74 18.43 -10.30
CA TYR A 401 4.44 17.15 -10.93
C TYR A 401 4.48 15.98 -9.93
N TRP A 402 5.48 15.95 -9.05
CA TRP A 402 5.58 14.92 -8.00
C TRP A 402 4.38 14.98 -7.06
N LEU A 403 4.03 16.16 -6.56
CA LEU A 403 2.90 16.35 -5.64
C LEU A 403 1.58 15.92 -6.28
N ALA A 404 1.33 16.30 -7.54
CA ALA A 404 0.12 15.90 -8.26
C ALA A 404 0.06 14.37 -8.45
N THR A 405 1.18 13.73 -8.77
CA THR A 405 1.29 12.27 -8.91
C THR A 405 1.03 11.56 -7.58
N LEU A 406 1.65 12.01 -6.48
CA LEU A 406 1.46 11.45 -5.14
C LEU A 406 0.03 11.66 -4.62
N LEU A 407 -0.58 12.82 -4.89
CA LEU A 407 -1.97 13.11 -4.54
C LEU A 407 -2.93 12.15 -5.27
N ARG A 408 -2.73 11.94 -6.58
CA ARG A 408 -3.51 10.99 -7.39
C ARG A 408 -3.42 9.58 -6.80
N LEU A 409 -2.20 9.09 -6.54
CA LEU A 409 -1.96 7.79 -5.91
C LEU A 409 -2.64 7.67 -4.54
N ALA A 410 -2.56 8.70 -3.71
CA ALA A 410 -3.18 8.72 -2.39
C ALA A 410 -4.71 8.66 -2.46
N VAL A 411 -5.33 9.40 -3.38
CA VAL A 411 -6.79 9.38 -3.58
C VAL A 411 -7.24 8.02 -4.13
N GLN A 412 -6.52 7.46 -5.10
CA GLN A 412 -6.82 6.13 -5.65
C GLN A 412 -6.68 5.02 -4.59
N LEU A 413 -5.64 5.09 -3.74
CA LEU A 413 -5.49 4.18 -2.60
C LEU A 413 -6.62 4.36 -1.58
N ALA A 414 -7.00 5.60 -1.25
CA ALA A 414 -8.11 5.89 -0.35
C ALA A 414 -9.44 5.32 -0.87
N LEU A 415 -9.73 5.45 -2.17
CA LEU A 415 -10.91 4.82 -2.78
C LEU A 415 -10.86 3.29 -2.65
N SER A 416 -9.70 2.69 -2.88
CA SER A 416 -9.49 1.24 -2.75
C SER A 416 -9.74 0.76 -1.30
N VAL A 417 -9.22 1.50 -0.31
CA VAL A 417 -9.48 1.23 1.11
C VAL A 417 -10.95 1.36 1.45
N LEU A 418 -11.65 2.36 0.91
CA LEU A 418 -13.06 2.55 1.18
C LEU A 418 -13.94 1.48 0.53
N VAL A 419 -13.60 1.00 -0.68
CA VAL A 419 -14.26 -0.15 -1.30
C VAL A 419 -14.00 -1.42 -0.48
N ALA A 420 -12.76 -1.64 -0.01
CA ALA A 420 -12.45 -2.77 0.86
C ALA A 420 -13.21 -2.71 2.19
N ARG A 421 -13.39 -1.51 2.77
CA ARG A 421 -14.25 -1.31 3.94
C ARG A 421 -15.69 -1.67 3.65
N ASP A 422 -16.23 -1.27 2.50
CA ASP A 422 -17.62 -1.56 2.13
C ASP A 422 -17.83 -3.08 1.90
N ILE A 423 -16.81 -3.81 1.42
CA ILE A 423 -16.80 -5.28 1.36
C ILE A 423 -16.80 -5.91 2.76
N LEU A 424 -15.94 -5.43 3.67
CA LEU A 424 -15.83 -5.97 5.03
C LEU A 424 -16.99 -5.55 5.94
N ARG A 425 -17.66 -4.43 5.63
CA ARG A 425 -18.82 -3.89 6.34
C ARG A 425 -19.94 -3.60 5.34
N PRO A 426 -20.67 -4.64 4.90
CA PRO A 426 -21.69 -4.53 3.86
C PRO A 426 -22.75 -3.46 4.09
N ALA A 427 -23.02 -3.10 5.36
CA ALA A 427 -23.93 -2.00 5.72
C ALA A 427 -23.47 -0.61 5.22
N HIS A 428 -22.20 -0.43 4.85
CA HIS A 428 -21.67 0.81 4.29
C HIS A 428 -21.68 0.85 2.76
N ASP A 429 -21.90 -0.30 2.11
CA ASP A 429 -21.96 -0.41 0.66
C ASP A 429 -23.21 0.33 0.14
N PRO A 430 -23.05 1.40 -0.65
CA PRO A 430 -24.18 2.20 -1.12
C PRO A 430 -25.20 1.43 -1.98
N ILE A 431 -24.78 0.33 -2.62
CA ILE A 431 -25.65 -0.47 -3.48
C ILE A 431 -26.41 -1.50 -2.64
N ARG A 432 -25.76 -2.16 -1.67
CA ARG A 432 -26.44 -3.12 -0.76
C ARG A 432 -27.29 -2.42 0.31
N ALA A 433 -26.81 -1.30 0.85
CA ALA A 433 -27.48 -0.55 1.92
C ALA A 433 -28.53 0.47 1.40
N GLY A 434 -28.71 0.56 0.08
CA GLY A 434 -29.68 1.44 -0.54
C GLY A 434 -31.11 1.05 -0.15
N ARG A 435 -31.65 1.71 0.89
CA ARG A 435 -33.04 1.59 1.40
C ARG A 435 -34.06 1.74 0.27
N THR A 436 -34.38 0.64 -0.39
CA THR A 436 -35.47 0.52 -1.36
C THR A 436 -36.49 -0.41 -0.74
N ASN A 437 -37.46 0.19 -0.06
CA ASN A 437 -38.52 -0.46 0.71
C ASN A 437 -38.01 -1.37 1.83
N LEU A 438 -38.87 -1.61 2.81
CA LEU A 438 -38.54 -2.43 3.96
C LEU A 438 -38.38 -3.88 3.46
N ASP A 439 -37.26 -4.52 3.84
CA ASP A 439 -37.00 -5.98 3.83
C ASP A 439 -36.26 -6.69 2.67
N GLU A 440 -35.85 -6.04 1.57
CA GLU A 440 -35.13 -6.77 0.48
C GLU A 440 -33.62 -6.49 0.41
N TRP A 441 -32.81 -7.50 0.79
CA TRP A 441 -31.35 -7.46 0.70
C TRP A 441 -30.88 -7.66 -0.74
N THR A 442 -30.31 -6.61 -1.37
CA THR A 442 -29.69 -6.72 -2.69
C THR A 442 -28.33 -7.41 -2.58
N ASP A 443 -28.11 -8.47 -3.36
CA ASP A 443 -26.83 -9.20 -3.33
C ASP A 443 -25.77 -8.62 -4.29
N ASP A 444 -25.81 -8.95 -5.57
CA ASP A 444 -24.86 -8.40 -6.56
C ASP A 444 -25.52 -8.13 -7.91
N PRO A 445 -26.01 -6.89 -8.15
CA PRO A 445 -26.66 -6.52 -9.41
C PRO A 445 -25.80 -6.70 -10.66
N HIS A 446 -24.47 -6.75 -10.48
CA HIS A 446 -23.50 -6.93 -11.57
C HIS A 446 -22.95 -8.37 -11.61
N GLY A 447 -23.40 -9.23 -10.70
CA GLY A 447 -22.87 -10.57 -10.46
C GLY A 447 -23.33 -11.60 -11.46
N GLY A 448 -24.38 -11.35 -12.25
CA GLY A 448 -24.82 -12.27 -13.29
C GLY A 448 -25.30 -13.61 -12.73
N THR A 449 -24.57 -14.69 -13.03
CA THR A 449 -24.85 -16.03 -12.46
C THR A 449 -24.42 -16.16 -11.00
N LEU A 450 -23.64 -15.19 -10.51
CA LEU A 450 -23.27 -15.08 -9.10
C LEU A 450 -24.40 -14.45 -8.29
N ASP A 451 -25.20 -13.54 -8.85
CA ASP A 451 -26.23 -12.83 -8.10
C ASP A 451 -27.23 -13.80 -7.44
N GLY A 452 -27.35 -13.73 -6.11
CA GLY A 452 -28.18 -14.63 -5.32
C GLY A 452 -27.67 -16.08 -5.20
N ALA A 453 -26.53 -16.43 -5.81
CA ALA A 453 -25.97 -17.78 -5.68
C ALA A 453 -25.41 -18.05 -4.28
N GLN A 454 -25.51 -19.30 -3.81
CA GLN A 454 -25.06 -19.68 -2.48
C GLN A 454 -23.52 -19.82 -2.42
N ASP A 455 -22.95 -19.42 -1.29
CA ASP A 455 -21.54 -19.68 -0.99
C ASP A 455 -21.28 -21.19 -0.86
N ALA A 456 -20.11 -21.64 -1.31
CA ALA A 456 -19.65 -23.01 -1.15
C ALA A 456 -19.52 -23.37 0.34
N ALA A 457 -19.72 -24.66 0.66
CA ALA A 457 -19.64 -25.15 2.03
C ALA A 457 -18.29 -24.86 2.70
N TRP A 458 -17.19 -24.99 1.95
CA TRP A 458 -15.83 -24.69 2.44
C TRP A 458 -15.66 -23.20 2.78
N ALA A 459 -16.22 -22.28 1.98
CA ALA A 459 -16.15 -20.84 2.22
C ALA A 459 -16.92 -20.47 3.49
N THR A 460 -18.09 -21.10 3.69
CA THR A 460 -18.87 -20.96 4.92
C THR A 460 -18.13 -21.52 6.13
N ALA A 461 -17.43 -22.65 6.00
CA ALA A 461 -16.64 -23.25 7.07
C ALA A 461 -15.42 -22.40 7.46
N VAL A 462 -14.72 -21.83 6.48
CA VAL A 462 -13.62 -20.88 6.72
C VAL A 462 -14.14 -19.64 7.44
N ARG A 463 -15.27 -19.07 6.97
CA ARG A 463 -15.90 -17.92 7.63
C ARG A 463 -16.32 -18.22 9.06
N ARG A 464 -16.92 -19.40 9.33
CA ARG A 464 -17.25 -19.79 10.70
C ARG A 464 -16.01 -19.87 11.57
N ARG A 465 -14.94 -20.55 11.13
CA ARG A 465 -13.68 -20.62 11.89
C ARG A 465 -13.04 -19.24 12.15
N VAL A 466 -13.10 -18.35 11.16
CA VAL A 466 -12.59 -16.97 11.28
C VAL A 466 -13.48 -16.15 12.19
N ASN A 467 -14.81 -16.22 12.04
CA ASN A 467 -15.75 -15.55 12.92
C ASN A 467 -15.66 -16.10 14.34
N ASP A 468 -15.50 -17.41 14.57
CA ASP A 468 -15.28 -17.98 15.89
C ASP A 468 -13.95 -17.46 16.49
N ALA A 469 -12.93 -17.27 15.65
CA ALA A 469 -11.68 -16.63 16.07
C ALA A 469 -11.81 -15.12 16.35
N ILE A 470 -12.71 -14.42 15.63
CA ILE A 470 -12.98 -12.97 15.76
C ILE A 470 -14.00 -12.67 16.88
N SER A 471 -15.01 -13.51 17.10
CA SER A 471 -15.98 -13.47 18.18
C SER A 471 -15.35 -13.91 19.50
N GLY A 472 -14.37 -14.83 19.45
CA GLY A 472 -13.39 -14.98 20.53
C GLY A 472 -12.53 -13.72 20.78
N ALA A 473 -12.63 -12.71 19.90
CA ALA A 473 -12.02 -11.38 20.03
C ALA A 473 -13.07 -10.24 20.07
N GLU A 474 -14.38 -10.50 20.17
CA GLU A 474 -15.45 -9.47 20.23
C GLU A 474 -15.31 -8.46 21.37
N PRO A 475 -14.70 -8.80 22.54
CA PRO A 475 -14.35 -7.79 23.54
C PRO A 475 -13.40 -6.69 23.02
N LEU A 476 -12.75 -6.84 21.85
CA LEU A 476 -11.94 -5.80 21.19
C LEU A 476 -12.74 -4.83 20.29
N ILE A 477 -13.94 -5.19 19.83
CA ILE A 477 -14.67 -4.38 18.82
C ILE A 477 -15.51 -3.28 19.47
N ALA A 478 -15.81 -3.39 20.77
CA ALA A 478 -16.39 -2.30 21.56
C ALA A 478 -15.51 -1.02 21.62
N GLY A 479 -14.23 -1.12 21.23
CA GLY A 479 -13.23 -0.05 21.25
C GLY A 479 -13.04 0.73 19.94
N VAL A 480 -14.04 0.88 19.05
CA VAL A 480 -13.85 1.65 17.78
C VAL A 480 -13.26 3.04 18.01
N HIS A 481 -13.63 3.70 19.12
CA HIS A 481 -13.02 4.97 19.50
C HIS A 481 -11.55 4.80 19.91
N GLU A 482 -11.23 3.77 20.70
CA GLU A 482 -9.86 3.43 21.11
C GLU A 482 -8.95 3.10 19.92
N VAL A 483 -9.45 2.35 18.93
CA VAL A 483 -8.69 2.03 17.71
C VAL A 483 -8.42 3.28 16.88
N ARG A 484 -9.41 4.19 16.77
CA ARG A 484 -9.20 5.49 16.12
C ARG A 484 -8.16 6.33 16.83
N TRP A 485 -8.20 6.34 18.17
CA TRP A 485 -7.18 7.00 18.99
C TRP A 485 -5.80 6.39 18.75
N LEU A 486 -5.68 5.07 18.74
CA LEU A 486 -4.40 4.40 18.52
C LEU A 486 -3.83 4.66 17.12
N ILE A 487 -4.67 4.65 16.08
CA ILE A 487 -4.27 5.04 14.73
C ILE A 487 -3.82 6.50 14.72
N GLY A 488 -4.57 7.40 15.38
CA GLY A 488 -4.20 8.80 15.52
C GLY A 488 -2.84 8.97 16.21
N THR A 489 -2.62 8.30 17.33
CA THR A 489 -1.33 8.30 18.05
C THR A 489 -0.20 7.81 17.15
N PHE A 490 -0.40 6.68 16.44
CA PHE A 490 0.60 6.16 15.50
C PHE A 490 0.93 7.18 14.41
N VAL A 491 -0.08 7.75 13.75
CA VAL A 491 0.14 8.73 12.67
C VAL A 491 0.85 9.98 13.19
N VAL A 492 0.46 10.50 14.35
CA VAL A 492 1.09 11.68 14.95
C VAL A 492 2.55 11.40 15.32
N THR A 493 2.85 10.27 15.98
CA THR A 493 4.23 9.98 16.39
C THR A 493 5.13 9.71 15.18
N ARG A 494 4.64 9.03 14.14
CA ARG A 494 5.37 8.91 12.87
C ARG A 494 5.55 10.25 12.18
N GLY A 495 4.54 11.10 12.16
CA GLY A 495 4.64 12.46 11.62
C GLY A 495 5.71 13.30 12.33
N MET A 496 5.81 13.20 13.66
CA MET A 496 6.84 13.90 14.45
C MET A 496 8.26 13.36 14.15
N ILE A 497 8.43 12.05 14.02
CA ILE A 497 9.72 11.45 13.66
C ILE A 497 10.12 11.84 12.22
N VAL A 498 9.17 11.83 11.28
CA VAL A 498 9.41 12.29 9.91
C VAL A 498 9.75 13.78 9.88
N LEU A 499 9.09 14.61 10.69
CA LEU A 499 9.42 16.03 10.81
C LEU A 499 10.85 16.22 11.35
N ALA A 500 11.25 15.45 12.38
CA ALA A 500 12.62 15.48 12.88
C ALA A 500 13.65 15.09 11.81
N LEU A 501 13.36 14.07 11.00
CA LEU A 501 14.19 13.69 9.85
C LEU A 501 14.31 14.84 8.85
N VAL A 502 13.18 15.44 8.43
CA VAL A 502 13.17 16.54 7.47
C VAL A 502 13.95 17.75 7.99
N LEU A 503 13.82 18.09 9.28
CA LEU A 503 14.55 19.19 9.91
C LEU A 503 16.05 18.89 10.04
N ALA A 504 16.43 17.65 10.37
CA ALA A 504 17.83 17.24 10.43
C ALA A 504 18.48 17.33 9.05
N VAL A 505 17.82 16.83 8.01
CA VAL A 505 18.30 16.88 6.61
C VAL A 505 18.36 18.32 6.09
N ALA A 506 17.34 19.13 6.37
CA ALA A 506 17.31 20.53 5.93
C ALA A 506 18.34 21.42 6.64
N GLY A 507 18.72 21.05 7.87
CA GLY A 507 19.74 21.74 8.65
C GLY A 507 21.15 21.16 8.48
N ALA A 508 21.35 20.16 7.62
CA ALA A 508 22.67 19.61 7.33
C ALA A 508 23.39 20.52 6.30
N GLU A 509 24.56 21.04 6.67
CA GLU A 509 25.47 21.74 5.75
C GLU A 509 26.18 20.68 4.88
N SER A 510 25.46 20.17 3.88
CA SER A 510 25.92 19.09 3.01
C SER A 510 25.78 19.50 1.55
N ASP A 511 26.84 19.31 0.76
CA ASP A 511 26.79 19.47 -0.71
C ASP A 511 25.98 18.36 -1.39
N ARG A 512 25.54 17.35 -0.62
CA ARG A 512 24.71 16.24 -1.12
C ARG A 512 23.27 16.72 -1.32
N GLY A 513 22.62 16.26 -2.39
CA GLY A 513 21.20 16.52 -2.59
C GLY A 513 20.36 16.01 -1.40
N PHE A 514 19.28 16.73 -1.04
CA PHE A 514 18.40 16.48 0.11
C PHE A 514 18.08 14.99 0.34
N MET A 515 17.84 14.29 -0.76
CA MET A 515 17.49 12.88 -0.76
C MET A 515 18.65 11.94 -0.36
N ALA A 516 19.87 12.20 -0.84
CA ALA A 516 21.06 11.43 -0.46
C ALA A 516 21.42 11.67 1.02
N GLU A 517 21.22 12.90 1.47
CA GLU A 517 21.35 13.26 2.88
C GLU A 517 20.30 12.52 3.74
N MET A 518 19.03 12.46 3.29
CA MET A 518 17.99 11.70 3.97
C MET A 518 18.33 10.20 4.11
N VAL A 519 18.89 9.59 3.07
CA VAL A 519 19.36 8.19 3.15
C VAL A 519 20.49 8.04 4.17
N THR A 520 21.42 8.99 4.20
CA THR A 520 22.52 9.02 5.18
C THR A 520 21.97 9.10 6.61
N SER A 521 21.08 10.06 6.87
CA SER A 521 20.41 10.23 8.17
C SER A 521 19.66 8.98 8.63
N LEU A 522 19.06 8.23 7.70
CA LEU A 522 18.34 6.99 7.98
C LEU A 522 19.25 5.76 8.16
N SER A 523 20.54 5.88 7.83
CA SER A 523 21.50 4.78 7.81
C SER A 523 22.50 4.80 8.96
N HIS A 524 22.43 5.76 9.89
CA HIS A 524 23.39 5.86 10.98
C HIS A 524 23.38 4.64 11.93
N TRP A 525 24.53 4.44 12.59
CA TRP A 525 24.72 3.50 13.70
C TRP A 525 24.51 2.03 13.30
N ASP A 526 23.67 1.27 14.02
CA ASP A 526 23.53 -0.18 13.80
C ASP A 526 22.93 -0.51 12.44
N VAL A 527 22.26 0.46 11.76
CA VAL A 527 21.77 0.25 10.41
C VAL A 527 22.93 -0.11 9.46
N GLU A 528 24.09 0.54 9.61
CA GLU A 528 25.28 0.26 8.80
C GLU A 528 25.72 -1.20 8.95
N HIS A 529 25.71 -1.73 10.17
CA HIS A 529 26.06 -3.13 10.42
C HIS A 529 25.04 -4.09 9.79
N PHE A 530 23.73 -3.84 9.93
CA PHE A 530 22.71 -4.71 9.34
C PHE A 530 22.74 -4.70 7.81
N VAL A 531 22.94 -3.52 7.21
CA VAL A 531 23.10 -3.33 5.76
C VAL A 531 24.41 -3.98 5.28
N GLY A 532 25.50 -3.77 6.01
CA GLY A 532 26.81 -4.36 5.73
C GLY A 532 26.78 -5.89 5.73
N ILE A 533 26.12 -6.52 6.71
CA ILE A 533 25.90 -7.98 6.73
C ILE A 533 25.08 -8.42 5.52
N ALA A 534 24.04 -7.67 5.15
CA ALA A 534 23.22 -7.99 3.98
C ALA A 534 24.03 -7.84 2.67
N GLN A 535 24.94 -6.88 2.56
CA GLN A 535 25.75 -6.70 1.37
C GLN A 535 26.88 -7.71 1.28
N ASN A 536 27.67 -7.82 2.35
CA ASN A 536 29.01 -8.39 2.34
C ASN A 536 29.14 -9.65 3.22
N GLY A 537 28.11 -10.01 3.99
CA GLY A 537 28.16 -11.11 4.96
C GLY A 537 28.93 -10.78 6.23
N TYR A 538 29.06 -11.76 7.11
CA TYR A 538 29.64 -11.61 8.46
C TYR A 538 31.18 -11.53 8.51
N LEU A 539 31.87 -12.00 7.47
CA LEU A 539 33.34 -12.03 7.45
C LEU A 539 33.97 -10.69 7.05
N ALA A 540 33.18 -9.75 6.53
CA ALA A 540 33.68 -8.44 6.10
C ALA A 540 34.13 -7.56 7.27
N ASP A 541 33.53 -7.73 8.45
CA ASP A 541 33.87 -7.01 9.68
C ASP A 541 33.54 -7.91 10.88
N SER A 542 34.54 -8.20 11.73
CA SER A 542 34.39 -9.07 12.91
C SER A 542 33.30 -8.58 13.85
N LYS A 543 33.10 -7.26 13.98
CA LYS A 543 32.10 -6.65 14.86
C LYS A 543 30.67 -7.00 14.44
N THR A 544 30.45 -7.30 13.16
CA THR A 544 29.12 -7.64 12.65
C THR A 544 28.56 -8.92 13.27
N MET A 545 29.42 -9.84 13.74
CA MET A 545 29.00 -11.09 14.39
C MET A 545 28.20 -10.86 15.67
N ALA A 546 28.32 -9.68 16.28
CA ALA A 546 27.51 -9.23 17.42
C ALA A 546 26.01 -9.13 17.10
N PHE A 547 25.64 -8.99 15.82
CA PHE A 547 24.28 -8.77 15.36
C PHE A 547 23.61 -10.04 14.83
N PHE A 548 22.41 -10.32 15.32
CA PHE A 548 21.64 -11.49 14.91
C PHE A 548 21.10 -11.36 13.46
N PRO A 549 20.94 -12.47 12.73
CA PRO A 549 20.80 -12.45 11.26
C PRO A 549 19.43 -12.04 10.75
N GLY A 550 18.38 -12.03 11.59
CA GLY A 550 17.00 -11.92 11.16
C GLY A 550 16.70 -10.69 10.29
N LEU A 551 17.20 -9.50 10.69
CA LEU A 551 16.98 -8.29 9.89
C LEU A 551 17.81 -8.31 8.61
N SER A 552 19.11 -8.62 8.68
CA SER A 552 20.00 -8.67 7.52
C SER A 552 19.56 -9.68 6.47
N MET A 553 18.98 -10.82 6.88
CA MET A 553 18.38 -11.79 5.95
C MET A 553 17.20 -11.19 5.19
N VAL A 554 16.31 -10.47 5.87
CA VAL A 554 15.19 -9.78 5.20
C VAL A 554 15.71 -8.70 4.26
N LEU A 555 16.70 -7.90 4.70
CA LEU A 555 17.33 -6.89 3.86
C LEU A 555 17.97 -7.52 2.61
N LYS A 556 18.67 -8.66 2.74
CA LYS A 556 19.27 -9.38 1.61
C LYS A 556 18.23 -9.79 0.58
N VAL A 557 17.12 -10.39 1.02
CA VAL A 557 16.06 -10.87 0.12
C VAL A 557 15.51 -9.73 -0.75
N PHE A 558 15.24 -8.57 -0.15
CA PHE A 558 14.71 -7.43 -0.89
C PHE A 558 15.77 -6.69 -1.72
N MET A 559 17.03 -6.70 -1.28
CA MET A 559 18.15 -6.17 -2.04
C MET A 559 18.41 -6.97 -3.31
N VAL A 560 18.26 -8.30 -3.28
CA VAL A 560 18.38 -9.17 -4.46
C VAL A 560 17.33 -8.82 -5.54
N VAL A 561 16.19 -8.24 -5.15
CA VAL A 561 15.16 -7.76 -6.09
C VAL A 561 15.21 -6.26 -6.34
N GLY A 562 16.35 -5.61 -6.06
CA GLY A 562 16.60 -4.21 -6.41
C GLY A 562 16.00 -3.16 -5.46
N VAL A 563 15.43 -3.57 -4.32
CA VAL A 563 14.88 -2.63 -3.33
C VAL A 563 15.98 -2.14 -2.39
N PRO A 564 16.16 -0.81 -2.21
CA PRO A 564 17.16 -0.28 -1.30
C PRO A 564 16.96 -0.82 0.14
N PRO A 565 18.04 -1.20 0.84
CA PRO A 565 17.93 -1.84 2.15
C PRO A 565 17.32 -0.91 3.21
N VAL A 566 17.57 0.40 3.13
CA VAL A 566 16.97 1.39 4.02
C VAL A 566 15.44 1.42 3.88
N VAL A 567 14.94 1.37 2.64
CA VAL A 567 13.49 1.33 2.35
C VAL A 567 12.88 0.05 2.91
N THR A 568 13.53 -1.10 2.69
CA THR A 568 13.11 -2.39 3.25
C THR A 568 13.05 -2.35 4.77
N GLY A 569 14.11 -1.83 5.41
CA GLY A 569 14.21 -1.75 6.86
C GLY A 569 13.13 -0.87 7.48
N ILE A 570 12.82 0.29 6.87
CA ILE A 570 11.74 1.18 7.32
C ILE A 570 10.38 0.50 7.19
N ALA A 571 10.14 -0.21 6.08
CA ALA A 571 8.89 -0.96 5.87
C ALA A 571 8.73 -2.07 6.93
N VAL A 572 9.78 -2.86 7.16
CA VAL A 572 9.81 -3.90 8.20
C VAL A 572 9.58 -3.32 9.58
N ALA A 573 10.26 -2.23 9.94
CA ALA A 573 10.11 -1.57 11.23
C ALA A 573 8.69 -1.03 11.43
N THR A 574 8.13 -0.36 10.42
CA THR A 574 6.78 0.23 10.46
C THR A 574 5.71 -0.85 10.64
N VAL A 575 5.75 -1.91 9.82
CA VAL A 575 4.80 -3.04 9.92
C VAL A 575 4.94 -3.71 11.28
N SER A 576 6.17 -3.95 11.72
CA SER A 576 6.43 -4.59 13.02
C SER A 576 5.94 -3.73 14.19
N ALA A 577 6.11 -2.40 14.12
CA ALA A 577 5.63 -1.50 15.15
C ALA A 577 4.09 -1.52 15.27
N VAL A 578 3.37 -1.60 14.14
CA VAL A 578 1.91 -1.78 14.14
C VAL A 578 1.54 -3.12 14.81
N LEU A 579 2.22 -4.20 14.45
CA LEU A 579 1.96 -5.53 15.02
C LEU A 579 2.27 -5.59 16.52
N ALA A 580 3.35 -4.93 16.97
CA ALA A 580 3.74 -4.82 18.37
C ALA A 580 2.72 -4.01 19.17
N ALA A 581 2.32 -2.83 18.68
CA ALA A 581 1.28 -2.02 19.29
C ALA A 581 -0.05 -2.77 19.38
N TRP A 582 -0.40 -3.57 18.36
CA TRP A 582 -1.59 -4.41 18.37
C TRP A 582 -1.51 -5.53 19.41
N ALA A 583 -0.35 -6.16 19.59
CA ALA A 583 -0.14 -7.14 20.65
C ALA A 583 -0.28 -6.51 22.05
N LEU A 584 0.27 -5.31 22.26
CA LEU A 584 0.12 -4.55 23.50
C LEU A 584 -1.33 -4.16 23.75
N TYR A 585 -2.06 -3.71 22.72
CA TYR A 585 -3.48 -3.42 22.81
C TYR A 585 -4.27 -4.64 23.30
N ARG A 586 -3.95 -5.83 22.77
CA ARG A 586 -4.54 -7.11 23.19
C ARG A 586 -4.20 -7.51 24.63
N MET A 587 -3.06 -7.09 25.16
CA MET A 587 -2.61 -7.46 26.51
C MET A 587 -2.98 -6.44 27.60
N GLY A 588 -2.99 -5.15 27.27
CA GLY A 588 -3.10 -4.04 28.21
C GLY A 588 -4.07 -2.92 27.81
N GLY A 589 -4.73 -3.00 26.66
CA GLY A 589 -5.67 -2.00 26.15
C GLY A 589 -5.01 -0.78 25.49
N VAL A 590 -5.81 0.24 25.19
CA VAL A 590 -5.38 1.43 24.43
C VAL A 590 -4.20 2.16 25.06
N TRP A 591 -4.18 2.27 26.38
CA TRP A 591 -3.11 2.96 27.09
C TRP A 591 -1.76 2.23 27.00
N ALA A 592 -1.74 0.91 27.07
CA ALA A 592 -0.48 0.15 26.95
C ALA A 592 0.14 0.33 25.56
N ALA A 593 -0.68 0.26 24.51
CA ALA A 593 -0.22 0.46 23.14
C ALA A 593 0.14 1.93 22.86
N GLY A 594 -0.70 2.87 23.30
CA GLY A 594 -0.49 4.31 23.09
C GLY A 594 0.76 4.84 23.79
N LEU A 595 0.99 4.44 25.04
CA LEU A 595 2.20 4.84 25.80
C LEU A 595 3.47 4.28 25.18
N TRP A 596 3.43 3.04 24.67
CA TRP A 596 4.54 2.45 23.93
C TRP A 596 4.84 3.18 22.62
N LEU A 597 3.83 3.73 21.94
CA LEU A 597 4.02 4.48 20.70
C LEU A 597 4.63 5.87 20.91
N ILE A 598 4.50 6.46 22.11
CA ILE A 598 5.05 7.78 22.45
C ILE A 598 6.33 7.68 23.30
N VAL A 599 6.88 6.48 23.50
CA VAL A 599 8.13 6.26 24.22
C VAL A 599 9.25 7.14 23.63
N PRO A 600 10.15 7.73 24.45
CA PRO A 600 11.24 8.57 23.95
C PRO A 600 12.08 7.91 22.84
N THR A 601 12.32 6.61 22.93
CA THR A 601 13.13 5.85 21.97
C THR A 601 12.34 5.36 20.75
N ALA A 602 11.15 5.90 20.48
CA ALA A 602 10.27 5.43 19.39
C ALA A 602 10.89 5.52 17.99
N VAL A 603 11.96 6.30 17.79
CA VAL A 603 12.71 6.34 16.51
C VAL A 603 13.14 4.95 16.06
N PHE A 604 13.57 4.07 16.98
CA PHE A 604 13.96 2.68 16.69
C PHE A 604 12.79 1.77 16.29
N THR A 605 11.57 2.31 16.25
CA THR A 605 10.39 1.64 15.68
C THR A 605 10.02 2.15 14.29
N THR A 606 10.80 3.09 13.74
CA THR A 606 10.65 3.63 12.38
C THR A 606 11.85 3.30 11.49
N VAL A 607 13.07 3.29 12.06
CA VAL A 607 14.31 3.09 11.30
C VAL A 607 14.67 1.61 11.13
N PRO A 608 15.60 1.22 10.21
CA PRO A 608 16.05 -0.16 9.97
C PRO A 608 16.74 -0.87 11.15
N TYR A 609 16.00 -1.08 12.24
CA TYR A 609 16.49 -1.60 13.51
C TYR A 609 15.73 -2.86 13.92
N THR A 610 16.31 -3.62 14.85
CA THR A 610 15.77 -4.93 15.28
C THR A 610 14.74 -4.84 16.40
N GLU A 611 14.60 -3.68 17.05
CA GLU A 611 13.68 -3.41 18.15
C GLU A 611 12.23 -3.67 17.75
N ALA A 612 11.74 -3.05 16.67
CA ALA A 612 10.37 -3.23 16.21
C ALA A 612 10.02 -4.68 15.85
N PRO A 613 10.77 -5.37 14.96
CA PRO A 613 10.48 -6.77 14.64
C PRO A 613 10.60 -7.68 15.86
N PHE A 614 11.60 -7.47 16.73
CA PHE A 614 11.68 -8.20 18.00
C PHE A 614 10.42 -8.00 18.84
N CYS A 615 10.00 -6.76 19.08
CA CYS A 615 8.81 -6.44 19.86
C CYS A 615 7.55 -7.08 19.26
N ALA A 616 7.40 -7.04 17.94
CA ALA A 616 6.27 -7.66 17.25
C ALA A 616 6.18 -9.16 17.56
N PHE A 617 7.29 -9.88 17.36
CA PHE A 617 7.36 -11.31 17.62
C PHE A 617 7.24 -11.65 19.12
N ALA A 618 7.99 -10.95 19.98
CA ALA A 618 8.03 -11.21 21.42
C ALA A 618 6.69 -10.93 22.11
N PHE A 619 6.03 -9.82 21.77
CA PHE A 619 4.76 -9.45 22.41
C PHE A 619 3.65 -10.40 21.98
N TRP A 620 3.63 -10.79 20.71
CA TRP A 620 2.73 -11.83 20.24
C TRP A 620 3.04 -13.20 20.85
N ALA A 621 4.32 -13.57 21.00
CA ALA A 621 4.69 -14.81 21.67
C ALA A 621 4.13 -14.86 23.10
N TRP A 622 4.29 -13.77 23.86
CA TRP A 622 3.75 -13.63 25.21
C TRP A 622 2.22 -13.69 25.24
N GLN A 623 1.56 -12.96 24.34
CA GLN A 623 0.11 -12.94 24.20
C GLN A 623 -0.45 -14.34 23.90
N ARG A 624 0.21 -15.10 23.02
CA ARG A 624 -0.20 -16.46 22.67
C ARG A 624 0.07 -17.47 23.78
N ALA A 625 1.17 -17.32 24.52
CA ALA A 625 1.46 -18.14 25.68
C ALA A 625 0.39 -17.95 26.78
N ARG A 626 0.02 -16.69 27.09
CA ARG A 626 -1.09 -16.36 28.01
C ARG A 626 -2.45 -16.89 27.53
N ALA A 627 -2.65 -17.03 26.22
CA ALA A 627 -3.84 -17.63 25.64
C ALA A 627 -3.79 -19.18 25.59
N GLY A 628 -2.77 -19.82 26.16
CA GLY A 628 -2.59 -21.28 26.15
C GLY A 628 -2.15 -21.87 24.81
N ARG A 629 -1.80 -21.05 23.81
CA ARG A 629 -1.42 -21.48 22.45
C ARG A 629 0.10 -21.59 22.30
N TRP A 630 0.68 -22.57 22.98
CA TRP A 630 2.15 -22.67 23.17
C TRP A 630 2.95 -22.94 21.90
N TRP A 631 2.40 -23.66 20.91
CA TRP A 631 3.10 -23.86 19.64
C TRP A 631 3.26 -22.54 18.86
N GLN A 632 2.24 -21.68 18.91
CA GLN A 632 2.29 -20.34 18.30
C GLN A 632 3.29 -19.47 19.06
N ALA A 633 3.28 -19.55 20.40
CA ALA A 633 4.23 -18.83 21.24
C ALA A 633 5.68 -19.24 20.94
N GLY A 634 5.95 -20.54 20.80
CA GLY A 634 7.27 -21.06 20.43
C GLY A 634 7.74 -20.56 19.06
N LEU A 635 6.88 -20.62 18.04
CA LEU A 635 7.21 -20.12 16.69
C LEU A 635 7.49 -18.62 16.68
N LEU A 636 6.67 -17.83 17.38
CA LEU A 636 6.86 -16.38 17.49
C LEU A 636 8.11 -16.04 18.30
N ALA A 637 8.38 -16.75 19.41
CA ALA A 637 9.60 -16.58 20.17
C ALA A 637 10.85 -16.94 19.35
N ALA A 638 10.75 -17.91 18.44
CA ALA A 638 11.83 -18.27 17.52
C ALA A 638 12.10 -17.13 16.53
N GLY A 639 11.04 -16.51 16.00
CA GLY A 639 11.14 -15.27 15.24
C GLY A 639 11.86 -14.17 16.03
N ALA A 640 11.42 -13.89 17.27
CA ALA A 640 12.08 -12.88 18.12
C ALA A 640 13.57 -13.18 18.34
N SER A 641 13.91 -14.44 18.57
CA SER A 641 15.29 -14.90 18.81
C SER A 641 16.17 -14.79 17.57
N ALA A 642 15.60 -14.75 16.37
CA ALA A 642 16.34 -14.50 15.14
C ALA A 642 16.75 -13.04 14.97
N PHE A 643 16.06 -12.09 15.63
CA PHE A 643 16.35 -10.66 15.52
C PHE A 643 17.27 -10.15 16.61
N ARG A 644 17.19 -10.69 17.83
CA ARG A 644 17.98 -10.20 18.98
C ARG A 644 18.31 -11.29 19.99
N VAL A 645 19.46 -11.14 20.63
CA VAL A 645 19.87 -11.93 21.82
C VAL A 645 18.85 -11.86 22.96
N SER A 646 18.06 -10.78 23.02
CA SER A 646 16.95 -10.62 23.98
C SER A 646 15.92 -11.76 23.92
N GLY A 647 15.92 -12.56 22.84
CA GLY A 647 15.17 -13.80 22.75
C GLY A 647 15.50 -14.80 23.86
N LEU A 648 16.74 -14.85 24.35
CA LEU A 648 17.14 -15.69 25.48
C LEU A 648 16.36 -15.36 26.76
N PHE A 649 16.22 -14.07 27.06
CA PHE A 649 15.47 -13.62 28.24
C PHE A 649 13.96 -13.86 28.06
N LEU A 650 13.45 -13.76 26.82
CA LEU A 650 12.07 -14.12 26.50
C LEU A 650 11.81 -15.62 26.73
N ILE A 651 12.73 -16.50 26.33
CA ILE A 651 12.66 -17.94 26.60
C ILE A 651 12.58 -18.18 28.11
N ALA A 652 13.43 -17.54 28.90
CA ALA A 652 13.42 -17.67 30.36
C ALA A 652 12.09 -17.19 30.97
N GLY A 653 11.61 -16.01 30.58
CA GLY A 653 10.32 -15.48 31.04
C GLY A 653 9.13 -16.39 30.66
N LEU A 654 9.11 -16.89 29.42
CA LEU A 654 8.11 -17.87 28.98
C LEU A 654 8.24 -19.21 29.70
N GLY A 655 9.45 -19.63 30.06
CA GLY A 655 9.72 -20.80 30.89
C GLY A 655 9.07 -20.66 32.26
N ILE A 656 9.33 -19.55 32.96
CA ILE A 656 8.66 -19.25 34.24
C ILE A 656 7.15 -19.13 34.06
N LEU A 657 6.66 -18.54 32.96
CA LEU A 657 5.22 -18.52 32.65
C LEU A 657 4.66 -19.95 32.49
N ALA A 658 5.38 -20.85 31.84
CA ALA A 658 4.96 -22.24 31.68
C ALA A 658 4.82 -22.97 33.04
N LEU A 659 5.74 -22.67 33.97
CA LEU A 659 5.80 -23.21 35.33
C LEU A 659 4.69 -22.64 36.24
N THR A 660 4.44 -21.33 36.13
CA THR A 660 3.56 -20.58 37.04
C THR A 660 2.11 -20.50 36.59
N HIS A 661 1.82 -20.82 35.32
CA HIS A 661 0.47 -20.78 34.79
C HIS A 661 -0.40 -21.91 35.37
N GLU A 662 -1.08 -21.58 36.47
CA GLU A 662 -1.90 -22.48 37.29
C GLU A 662 -2.89 -23.31 36.47
N VAL A 663 -3.09 -24.56 36.91
CA VAL A 663 -4.22 -25.39 36.51
C VAL A 663 -4.86 -25.94 37.79
N ALA A 664 -5.84 -25.20 38.31
CA ALA A 664 -6.61 -25.60 39.49
C ALA A 664 -7.29 -26.96 39.26
N GLY A 665 -7.32 -27.82 40.29
CA GLY A 665 -8.04 -29.10 40.27
C GLY A 665 -7.33 -30.29 39.61
N ARG A 666 -6.08 -30.17 39.13
CA ARG A 666 -5.32 -31.28 38.52
C ARG A 666 -4.31 -31.94 39.45
N SER A 667 -4.06 -33.24 39.25
CA SER A 667 -3.05 -34.02 39.96
C SER A 667 -1.61 -33.55 39.64
N ILE A 668 -0.64 -33.91 40.49
CA ILE A 668 0.78 -33.53 40.30
C ILE A 668 1.31 -34.02 38.94
N ALA A 669 0.98 -35.25 38.54
CA ALA A 669 1.41 -35.84 37.27
C ALA A 669 0.87 -35.06 36.05
N GLU A 670 -0.40 -34.65 36.08
CA GLU A 670 -1.02 -33.86 35.01
C GLU A 670 -0.44 -32.45 34.89
N ARG A 671 -0.06 -31.84 36.03
CA ARG A 671 0.63 -30.56 36.05
C ARG A 671 2.00 -30.67 35.41
N LEU A 672 2.76 -31.71 35.74
CA LEU A 672 4.08 -31.97 35.17
C LEU A 672 3.99 -32.25 33.66
N ALA A 673 3.04 -33.08 33.22
CA ALA A 673 2.84 -33.35 31.80
C ALA A 673 2.45 -32.09 31.01
N CYS A 674 1.58 -31.23 31.57
CA CYS A 674 1.21 -29.97 30.96
C CYS A 674 2.40 -29.02 30.85
N MET A 675 3.22 -28.94 31.90
CA MET A 675 4.44 -28.16 31.95
C MET A 675 5.43 -28.60 30.87
N VAL A 676 5.75 -29.90 30.80
CA VAL A 676 6.66 -30.46 29.79
C VAL A 676 6.15 -30.15 28.38
N ARG A 677 4.86 -30.37 28.11
CA ARG A 677 4.25 -30.09 26.80
C ARG A 677 4.35 -28.62 26.40
N ARG A 678 4.33 -27.69 27.35
CA ARG A 678 4.52 -26.25 27.10
C ARG A 678 5.99 -25.93 26.86
N ALA A 679 6.88 -26.47 27.70
CA ALA A 679 8.32 -26.24 27.66
C ALA A 679 8.97 -26.78 26.38
N VAL A 680 8.47 -27.87 25.80
CA VAL A 680 8.97 -28.42 24.52
C VAL A 680 8.93 -27.36 23.40
N TRP A 681 7.93 -26.49 23.37
CA TRP A 681 7.85 -25.42 22.35
C TRP A 681 8.91 -24.34 22.52
N LEU A 682 9.57 -24.26 23.69
CA LEU A 682 10.70 -23.35 23.93
C LEU A 682 12.02 -23.90 23.38
N LEU A 683 12.06 -25.16 22.94
CA LEU A 683 13.21 -25.71 22.20
C LEU A 683 13.38 -25.04 20.84
N LEU A 684 12.29 -24.59 20.21
CA LEU A 684 12.34 -23.93 18.89
C LEU A 684 13.13 -22.60 18.92
N PRO A 685 12.82 -21.63 19.81
CA PRO A 685 13.64 -20.42 19.92
C PRO A 685 15.06 -20.69 20.40
N ALA A 686 15.27 -21.67 21.28
CA ALA A 686 16.62 -22.07 21.69
C ALA A 686 17.43 -22.63 20.51
N ALA A 687 16.80 -23.42 19.63
CA ALA A 687 17.41 -23.96 18.42
C ALA A 687 17.81 -22.86 17.42
N VAL A 688 17.04 -21.76 17.30
CA VAL A 688 17.43 -20.62 16.46
C VAL A 688 18.72 -19.96 16.96
N ILE A 689 18.84 -19.74 18.28
CA ILE A 689 20.06 -19.18 18.88
C ILE A 689 21.23 -20.15 18.67
N ALA A 690 21.03 -21.44 18.94
CA ALA A 690 22.06 -22.46 18.75
C ALA A 690 22.50 -22.56 17.28
N ALA A 691 21.57 -22.52 16.33
CA ALA A 691 21.88 -22.53 14.90
C ALA A 691 22.74 -21.34 14.49
N TYR A 692 22.47 -20.15 15.04
CA TYR A 692 23.31 -18.98 14.78
C TYR A 692 24.72 -19.13 15.36
N LEU A 693 24.86 -19.65 16.59
CA LEU A 693 26.17 -19.92 17.18
C LEU A 693 26.95 -21.01 16.43
N ILE A 694 26.28 -22.07 15.98
CA ILE A 694 26.87 -23.12 15.13
C ILE A 694 27.32 -22.52 13.80
N TYR A 695 26.52 -21.64 13.20
CA TYR A 695 26.88 -20.95 11.96
C TYR A 695 28.12 -20.07 12.14
N LEU A 696 28.19 -19.27 13.22
CA LEU A 696 29.37 -18.48 13.53
C LEU A 696 30.61 -19.35 13.79
N HIS A 697 30.45 -20.47 14.51
CA HIS A 697 31.54 -21.42 14.72
C HIS A 697 32.02 -22.03 13.40
N GLY A 698 31.11 -22.34 12.47
CA GLY A 698 31.46 -22.79 11.12
C GLY A 698 32.22 -21.74 10.30
N LEU A 699 31.97 -20.45 10.55
CA LEU A 699 32.67 -19.35 9.88
C LEU A 699 34.04 -19.02 10.51
N THR A 700 34.17 -19.10 11.83
CA THR A 700 35.34 -18.57 12.56
C THR A 700 36.18 -19.63 13.28
N GLY A 701 35.63 -20.82 13.50
CA GLY A 701 36.20 -21.84 14.38
C GLY A 701 36.02 -21.54 15.89
N SER A 702 35.39 -20.43 16.28
CA SER A 702 35.22 -20.01 17.69
C SER A 702 33.76 -20.08 18.14
N TRP A 703 33.51 -20.72 19.28
CA TRP A 703 32.19 -20.70 19.94
C TRP A 703 31.91 -19.37 20.65
N THR A 704 32.94 -18.55 20.87
CA THR A 704 32.88 -17.26 21.56
C THR A 704 32.87 -16.07 20.61
N ALA A 705 32.87 -16.30 19.29
CA ALA A 705 32.92 -15.25 18.26
C ALA A 705 31.88 -14.12 18.45
N TRP A 706 30.64 -14.47 18.85
CA TRP A 706 29.61 -13.46 19.16
C TRP A 706 30.01 -12.55 20.33
N PHE A 707 30.58 -13.14 21.39
CA PHE A 707 30.98 -12.41 22.59
C PHE A 707 32.26 -11.61 22.38
N GLU A 708 33.22 -12.16 21.63
CA GLU A 708 34.43 -11.47 21.18
C GLU A 708 34.09 -10.22 20.37
N ALA A 709 33.15 -10.33 19.42
CA ALA A 709 32.67 -9.19 18.65
C ALA A 709 32.01 -8.11 19.53
N GLN A 710 31.27 -8.51 20.59
CA GLN A 710 30.68 -7.57 21.56
C GLN A 710 31.76 -6.86 22.40
N GLN A 711 32.84 -7.56 22.77
CA GLN A 711 33.98 -6.98 23.47
C GLN A 711 34.75 -6.01 22.59
N GLU A 712 35.04 -6.40 21.35
CA GLU A 712 35.80 -5.59 20.39
C GLU A 712 35.04 -4.32 19.98
N GLY A 713 33.73 -4.44 19.69
CA GLY A 713 32.92 -3.33 19.20
C GLY A 713 32.46 -2.34 20.28
N TRP A 714 32.14 -2.83 21.48
CA TRP A 714 31.46 -2.02 22.52
C TRP A 714 32.01 -2.22 23.93
N VAL A 715 33.21 -2.80 24.07
CA VAL A 715 33.91 -3.00 25.36
C VAL A 715 33.03 -3.77 26.37
N ARG A 716 32.20 -4.70 25.87
CA ARG A 716 31.30 -5.50 26.71
C ARG A 716 32.03 -6.69 27.35
N GLY A 717 32.81 -6.41 28.39
CA GLY A 717 33.41 -7.41 29.28
C GLY A 717 32.58 -7.63 30.54
N TRP A 718 32.76 -8.77 31.19
CA TRP A 718 32.13 -9.05 32.49
C TRP A 718 32.59 -8.05 33.55
N HIS A 719 31.63 -7.40 34.20
CA HIS A 719 31.83 -6.49 35.33
C HIS A 719 30.75 -6.74 36.39
N TRP A 720 31.04 -6.37 37.64
CA TRP A 720 30.02 -6.37 38.67
C TRP A 720 29.02 -5.21 38.49
N PRO A 721 27.74 -5.38 38.86
CA PRO A 721 26.71 -4.34 38.76
C PRO A 721 27.08 -2.95 39.29
N TRP A 722 27.77 -2.88 40.43
CA TRP A 722 28.22 -1.60 40.98
C TRP A 722 29.37 -0.98 40.20
N GLN A 723 30.23 -1.78 39.57
CA GLN A 723 31.32 -1.29 38.72
C GLN A 723 30.75 -0.65 37.45
N SER A 724 29.75 -1.26 36.81
CA SER A 724 29.09 -0.68 35.63
C SER A 724 28.49 0.69 35.93
N VAL A 725 27.85 0.83 37.10
CA VAL A 725 27.32 2.12 37.57
C VAL A 725 28.44 3.12 37.84
N MET A 726 29.49 2.72 38.57
CA MET A 726 30.65 3.56 38.86
C MET A 726 31.38 4.04 37.59
N ASN A 727 31.47 3.20 36.57
CA ASN A 727 32.07 3.56 35.28
C ASN A 727 31.18 4.50 34.46
N THR A 728 29.87 4.48 34.69
CA THR A 728 28.89 5.29 33.95
C THR A 728 28.65 6.66 34.60
N LEU A 729 28.93 6.82 35.89
CA LEU A 729 28.74 8.08 36.62
C LEU A 729 29.63 9.23 36.10
N PRO A 730 30.97 9.09 35.94
CA PRO A 730 31.81 10.20 35.51
C PRO A 730 31.45 10.76 34.12
N PRO A 731 31.11 9.94 33.11
CA PRO A 731 30.56 10.44 31.84
C PRO A 731 29.21 11.16 31.96
N ALA A 732 28.40 10.85 32.98
CA ALA A 732 27.09 11.45 33.21
C ALA A 732 27.14 12.80 33.95
N GLU A 733 28.25 13.14 34.60
CA GLU A 733 28.42 14.40 35.34
C GLU A 733 28.39 15.62 34.40
N PHE A 734 27.89 16.76 34.88
CA PHE A 734 27.93 18.01 34.13
C PHE A 734 29.39 18.46 34.00
N GLY A 735 29.90 18.61 32.78
CA GLY A 735 31.32 18.88 32.53
C GLY A 735 32.22 17.64 32.63
N GLY A 736 31.65 16.43 32.58
CA GLY A 736 32.38 15.16 32.68
C GLY A 736 33.26 14.83 31.46
N MET A 737 33.72 13.58 31.41
CA MET A 737 34.74 13.06 30.48
C MET A 737 34.45 13.31 28.98
N TYR A 738 33.19 13.53 28.61
CA TYR A 738 32.74 13.78 27.23
C TYR A 738 31.95 15.10 27.09
N HIS A 739 32.29 16.13 27.86
CA HIS A 739 31.59 17.42 27.80
C HIS A 739 31.68 18.11 26.43
N ASP A 740 32.73 17.83 25.66
CA ASP A 740 32.92 18.33 24.30
C ASP A 740 32.07 17.60 23.25
N GLN A 741 31.48 16.44 23.59
CA GLN A 741 30.64 15.64 22.69
C GLN A 741 29.16 15.99 22.92
N PRO A 742 28.47 16.61 21.94
CA PRO A 742 27.07 17.02 22.09
C PRO A 742 26.16 15.83 22.44
N GLY A 743 25.41 15.94 23.54
CA GLY A 743 24.37 14.95 23.91
C GLY A 743 24.87 13.68 24.62
N TRP A 744 26.18 13.38 24.62
CA TRP A 744 26.71 12.15 25.23
C TRP A 744 26.46 12.08 26.74
N GLY A 745 26.74 13.16 27.46
CA GLY A 745 26.46 13.23 28.91
C GLY A 745 24.98 13.05 29.23
N TRP A 746 24.08 13.54 28.37
CA TRP A 746 22.64 13.30 28.50
C TRP A 746 22.28 11.84 28.26
N MET A 747 22.90 11.20 27.28
CA MET A 747 22.65 9.79 26.98
C MET A 747 23.04 8.89 28.15
N PHE A 748 24.22 9.08 28.75
CA PHE A 748 24.63 8.36 29.96
C PHE A 748 23.66 8.56 31.14
N ARG A 749 23.11 9.76 31.32
CA ARG A 749 22.06 10.01 32.33
C ARG A 749 20.80 9.22 32.04
N PHE A 750 20.36 9.17 30.78
CA PHE A 750 19.20 8.38 30.41
C PHE A 750 19.45 6.89 30.61
N GLU A 751 20.66 6.38 30.36
CA GLU A 751 21.01 4.98 30.65
C GLU A 751 20.89 4.66 32.15
N LEU A 752 21.32 5.56 33.03
CA LEU A 752 21.12 5.45 34.48
C LEU A 752 19.63 5.44 34.84
N VAL A 753 18.84 6.36 34.27
CA VAL A 753 17.38 6.43 34.49
C VAL A 753 16.69 5.15 34.01
N SER A 754 16.98 4.67 32.81
CA SER A 754 16.42 3.45 32.24
C SER A 754 16.79 2.21 33.06
N THR A 755 18.01 2.16 33.59
CA THR A 755 18.45 1.11 34.52
C THR A 755 17.66 1.15 35.82
N ALA A 756 17.49 2.33 36.42
CA ALA A 756 16.67 2.51 37.61
C ALA A 756 15.21 2.10 37.38
N VAL A 757 14.62 2.50 36.24
CA VAL A 757 13.27 2.06 35.82
C VAL A 757 13.19 0.54 35.72
N GLY A 758 14.18 -0.11 35.11
CA GLY A 758 14.23 -1.57 35.00
C GLY A 758 14.32 -2.28 36.35
N LEU A 759 15.14 -1.78 37.28
CA LEU A 759 15.27 -2.32 38.65
C LEU A 759 13.96 -2.16 39.43
N VAL A 760 13.38 -0.95 39.43
CA VAL A 760 12.11 -0.66 40.11
C VAL A 760 10.98 -1.51 39.54
N LEU A 761 10.89 -1.62 38.21
CA LEU A 761 9.89 -2.47 37.55
C LEU A 761 10.05 -3.94 37.94
N THR A 762 11.29 -4.46 37.93
CA THR A 762 11.57 -5.86 38.31
C THR A 762 11.15 -6.13 39.76
N GLY A 763 11.52 -5.24 40.69
CA GLY A 763 11.11 -5.32 42.10
C GLY A 763 9.59 -5.23 42.28
N PHE A 764 8.93 -4.31 41.57
CA PHE A 764 7.48 -4.16 41.58
C PHE A 764 6.76 -5.43 41.06
N LEU A 765 7.22 -5.99 39.95
CA LEU A 765 6.65 -7.21 39.37
C LEU A 765 6.83 -8.41 40.30
N ALA A 766 8.02 -8.57 40.91
CA ALA A 766 8.30 -9.61 41.89
C ALA A 766 7.41 -9.47 43.14
N ALA A 767 7.28 -8.25 43.68
CA ALA A 767 6.40 -7.96 44.82
C ALA A 767 4.93 -8.27 44.53
N ARG A 768 4.50 -8.12 43.27
CA ARG A 768 3.15 -8.46 42.79
C ARG A 768 3.03 -9.93 42.36
N ARG A 769 4.04 -10.77 42.61
CA ARG A 769 4.12 -12.20 42.23
C ARG A 769 3.97 -12.45 40.73
N ARG A 770 4.32 -11.46 39.89
CA ARG A 770 4.38 -11.55 38.42
C ARG A 770 5.75 -12.07 38.00
N TRP A 771 6.07 -13.28 38.45
CA TRP A 771 7.42 -13.86 38.36
C TRP A 771 7.93 -13.95 36.92
N ALA A 772 7.07 -14.33 35.98
CA ALA A 772 7.44 -14.46 34.58
C ALA A 772 7.87 -13.12 33.95
N GLU A 773 7.08 -12.06 34.16
CA GLU A 773 7.44 -10.72 33.72
C GLU A 773 8.68 -10.18 34.44
N ALA A 774 8.80 -10.44 35.74
CA ALA A 774 9.96 -10.04 36.54
C ALA A 774 11.24 -10.72 36.02
N THR A 775 11.19 -12.00 35.66
CA THR A 775 12.33 -12.72 35.06
C THR A 775 12.71 -12.11 33.71
N PHE A 776 11.73 -11.80 32.85
CA PHE A 776 12.00 -11.23 31.53
C PHE A 776 12.69 -9.85 31.60
N VAL A 777 12.22 -8.97 32.48
CA VAL A 777 12.84 -7.64 32.67
C VAL A 777 14.14 -7.76 33.45
N GLY A 778 14.12 -8.48 34.57
CA GLY A 778 15.25 -8.59 35.50
C GLY A 778 16.51 -9.19 34.87
N LEU A 779 16.37 -10.25 34.07
CA LEU A 779 17.54 -10.84 33.38
C LEU A 779 18.16 -9.88 32.37
N GLN A 780 17.36 -9.05 31.69
CA GLN A 780 17.88 -8.00 30.81
C GLN A 780 18.63 -6.93 31.59
N VAL A 781 18.05 -6.45 32.69
CA VAL A 781 18.70 -5.45 33.56
C VAL A 781 20.02 -5.99 34.10
N ILE A 782 20.06 -7.24 34.58
CA ILE A 782 21.30 -7.89 35.04
C ILE A 782 22.32 -7.99 33.91
N ALA A 783 21.90 -8.37 32.70
CA ALA A 783 22.81 -8.45 31.55
C ALA A 783 23.43 -7.09 31.20
N PHE A 784 22.66 -6.00 31.24
CA PHE A 784 23.21 -4.66 31.00
C PHE A 784 24.09 -4.17 32.14
N MET A 785 23.75 -4.51 33.38
CA MET A 785 24.55 -4.18 34.57
C MET A 785 25.79 -5.08 34.72
N THR A 786 26.06 -6.00 33.80
CA THR A 786 27.28 -6.83 33.86
C THR A 786 28.27 -6.51 32.74
N SER A 787 28.16 -5.29 32.18
CA SER A 787 29.01 -4.71 31.13
C SER A 787 29.87 -3.56 31.68
N TYR A 788 30.92 -3.12 30.97
CA TYR A 788 31.78 -2.01 31.44
C TYR A 788 30.99 -0.72 31.68
N TRP A 789 30.16 -0.31 30.72
CA TRP A 789 29.18 0.78 30.83
C TRP A 789 27.75 0.26 30.78
N LEU A 790 26.82 1.04 31.34
CA LEU A 790 25.39 0.89 31.08
C LEU A 790 25.11 1.39 29.66
N PHE A 791 25.09 0.46 28.70
CA PHE A 791 24.84 0.75 27.29
C PHE A 791 23.58 0.05 26.79
N SER A 792 22.80 0.77 25.98
CA SER A 792 21.61 0.27 25.29
C SER A 792 20.43 -0.11 26.19
N VAL A 793 20.45 0.31 27.46
CA VAL A 793 19.33 0.15 28.40
C VAL A 793 18.16 1.03 27.97
N ASN A 794 18.45 2.20 27.41
CA ASN A 794 17.44 3.09 26.82
C ASN A 794 16.58 2.37 25.76
N ARG A 795 17.21 1.66 24.81
CA ARG A 795 16.49 0.83 23.83
C ARG A 795 15.78 -0.36 24.46
N ALA A 796 16.32 -0.95 25.54
CA ALA A 796 15.69 -2.07 26.22
C ALA A 796 14.29 -1.73 26.79
N THR A 797 14.04 -0.45 27.12
CA THR A 797 12.71 0.01 27.57
C THR A 797 11.60 -0.27 26.54
N LEU A 798 11.93 -0.27 25.23
CA LEU A 798 11.00 -0.67 24.17
C LEU A 798 10.60 -2.12 24.28
N LEU A 799 11.53 -2.98 24.67
CA LEU A 799 11.38 -4.45 24.71
C LEU A 799 10.57 -4.88 25.93
N TRP A 800 10.56 -4.08 27.00
CA TRP A 800 9.89 -4.38 28.26
C TRP A 800 8.38 -4.14 28.17
N PHE A 801 7.64 -4.99 27.45
CA PHE A 801 6.15 -4.95 27.47
C PHE A 801 5.55 -4.88 28.89
N PRO A 802 6.13 -5.50 29.96
CA PRO A 802 5.58 -5.35 31.31
C PRO A 802 5.56 -3.91 31.81
N LEU A 803 6.54 -3.08 31.41
CA LEU A 803 6.59 -1.65 31.75
C LEU A 803 5.31 -0.95 31.28
N TRP A 804 4.94 -1.18 30.03
CA TRP A 804 3.80 -0.55 29.37
C TRP A 804 2.46 -1.09 29.90
N LEU A 805 2.41 -2.35 30.33
CA LEU A 805 1.26 -2.91 31.03
C LEU A 805 1.05 -2.26 32.40
N VAL A 806 2.12 -2.15 33.21
CA VAL A 806 2.06 -1.50 34.54
C VAL A 806 1.72 -0.02 34.40
N ALA A 807 2.29 0.66 33.40
CA ALA A 807 1.97 2.07 33.19
C ALA A 807 0.52 2.28 32.73
N ALA A 808 -0.03 1.36 31.94
CA ALA A 808 -1.46 1.36 31.61
C ALA A 808 -2.36 1.06 32.82
N GLU A 809 -1.90 0.26 33.79
CA GLU A 809 -2.59 0.10 35.09
C GLU A 809 -2.59 1.43 35.86
N PHE A 810 -1.46 2.14 35.90
CA PHE A 810 -1.36 3.46 36.53
C PHE A 810 -2.30 4.48 35.87
N VAL A 811 -2.30 4.60 34.55
CA VAL A 811 -3.16 5.56 33.83
C VAL A 811 -4.65 5.29 34.07
N ARG A 812 -5.05 4.00 34.16
CA ARG A 812 -6.44 3.62 34.42
C ARG A 812 -6.88 3.76 35.87
N HIS A 813 -5.93 3.90 36.79
CA HIS A 813 -6.25 4.10 38.20
C HIS A 813 -7.07 5.39 38.37
N ARG A 814 -8.18 5.32 39.11
CA ARG A 814 -9.00 6.48 39.46
C ARG A 814 -8.85 6.77 40.95
N PRO A 815 -8.14 7.86 41.33
CA PRO A 815 -8.01 8.29 42.71
C PRO A 815 -9.37 8.58 43.35
N ARG A 816 -9.46 8.40 44.67
CA ARG A 816 -10.72 8.55 45.45
C ARG A 816 -11.12 10.00 45.74
N SER A 817 -10.18 10.95 45.70
CA SER A 817 -10.44 12.37 45.95
C SER A 817 -10.24 13.21 44.69
N ASP A 818 -10.98 14.30 44.55
CA ASP A 818 -10.91 15.19 43.39
C ASP A 818 -9.53 15.85 43.25
N ALA A 819 -8.90 16.22 44.37
CA ALA A 819 -7.53 16.75 44.37
C ALA A 819 -6.51 15.73 43.86
N ALA A 820 -6.63 14.46 44.27
CA ALA A 820 -5.76 13.40 43.78
C ALA A 820 -6.05 13.06 42.31
N LEU A 821 -7.31 13.14 41.87
CA LEU A 821 -7.69 12.95 40.47
C LEU A 821 -7.11 14.05 39.58
N ALA A 822 -7.14 15.31 40.02
CA ALA A 822 -6.51 16.43 39.33
C ALA A 822 -4.99 16.22 39.22
N GLY A 823 -4.32 15.90 40.34
CA GLY A 823 -2.88 15.59 40.37
C GLY A 823 -2.51 14.43 39.45
N HIS A 824 -3.32 13.36 39.44
CA HIS A 824 -3.12 12.20 38.56
C HIS A 824 -3.22 12.57 37.07
N ARG A 825 -4.22 13.38 36.69
CA ARG A 825 -4.37 13.87 35.31
C ARG A 825 -3.22 14.77 34.89
N VAL A 826 -2.75 15.65 35.77
CA VAL A 826 -1.57 16.49 35.52
C VAL A 826 -0.33 15.62 35.33
N ALA A 827 -0.10 14.64 36.20
CA ALA A 827 1.04 13.72 36.08
C ALA A 827 1.03 12.96 34.74
N ILE A 828 -0.13 12.44 34.30
CA ILE A 828 -0.27 11.78 33.01
C ILE A 828 -0.03 12.75 31.86
N GLY A 829 -0.62 13.96 31.92
CA GLY A 829 -0.44 14.99 30.89
C GLY A 829 1.03 15.39 30.74
N THR A 830 1.70 15.68 31.86
CA THR A 830 3.13 16.00 31.90
C THR A 830 3.97 14.85 31.36
N TRP A 831 3.67 13.60 31.73
CA TRP A 831 4.39 12.45 31.22
C TRP A 831 4.26 12.30 29.69
N ILE A 832 3.05 12.44 29.13
CA ILE A 832 2.83 12.38 27.68
C ILE A 832 3.60 13.50 26.97
N VAL A 833 3.50 14.74 27.45
CA VAL A 833 4.21 15.90 26.85
C VAL A 833 5.72 15.70 26.90
N LEU A 834 6.27 15.32 28.05
CA LEU A 834 7.71 15.05 28.18
C LEU A 834 8.16 13.91 27.27
N SER A 835 7.36 12.85 27.15
CA SER A 835 7.70 11.71 26.27
C SER A 835 7.75 12.14 24.81
N LEU A 836 6.81 12.98 24.36
CA LEU A 836 6.79 13.53 23.00
C LEU A 836 7.98 14.48 22.72
N ILE A 837 8.35 15.33 23.68
CA ILE A 837 9.53 16.21 23.56
C ILE A 837 10.80 15.38 23.46
N LEU A 838 10.98 14.43 24.39
CA LEU A 838 12.15 13.56 24.40
C LEU A 838 12.19 12.67 23.15
N MET A 839 11.03 12.22 22.64
CA MET A 839 10.96 11.45 21.40
C MET A 839 11.45 12.25 20.19
N SER A 840 11.05 13.50 20.06
CA SER A 840 11.57 14.38 19.01
C SER A 840 13.07 14.63 19.15
N TRP A 841 13.54 14.87 20.38
CA TRP A 841 14.97 15.06 20.67
C TRP A 841 15.79 13.81 20.31
N TRP A 842 15.30 12.62 20.67
CA TRP A 842 15.96 11.35 20.38
C TRP A 842 16.02 11.06 18.87
N ALA A 843 14.94 11.38 18.16
CA ALA A 843 14.89 11.28 16.71
C ALA A 843 15.89 12.24 16.03
N ASP A 844 15.96 13.49 16.49
CA ASP A 844 16.94 14.47 15.99
C ASP A 844 18.39 14.03 16.25
N MET A 845 18.71 13.53 17.45
CA MET A 845 20.04 12.96 17.74
C MET A 845 20.39 11.83 16.77
N PHE A 846 19.47 10.88 16.55
CA PHE A 846 19.68 9.78 15.62
C PHE A 846 19.93 10.26 14.18
N PHE A 847 19.07 11.13 13.66
CA PHE A 847 19.15 11.58 12.26
C PHE A 847 20.35 12.50 11.98
N ARG A 848 20.90 13.15 13.00
CA ARG A 848 22.15 13.93 12.91
C ARG A 848 23.42 13.11 13.13
N GLY A 849 23.29 11.80 13.34
CA GLY A 849 24.44 10.93 13.60
C GLY A 849 25.08 11.17 14.97
N GLN A 850 24.31 11.70 15.93
CA GLN A 850 24.71 11.81 17.33
C GLN A 850 24.32 10.55 18.10
N TRP A 851 25.05 10.23 19.18
CA TRP A 851 24.84 8.99 19.92
C TRP A 851 23.39 8.94 20.43
N ALA A 852 22.69 7.87 20.08
CA ALA A 852 21.25 7.74 20.27
C ALA A 852 20.84 6.45 21.02
N SER A 853 21.75 5.66 21.61
CA SER A 853 21.55 4.56 22.60
C SER A 853 22.56 3.42 22.42
#